data_AF-A0ABD3MC18-F1
#
_entry.id   AF-A0ABD3MC18-F1
#
_cell.length_a   1.000
_cell.length_b   1.000
_cell.length_c   1.000
_cell.angle_alpha   90.00
_cell.angle_beta   90.00
_cell.angle_gamma   90.00
#
_symmetry.space_group_name_H-M   'P 1'
#
loop_
_entity.id
_entity.type
_entity.pdbx_description
1 polymer ?
#
loop_
_entity_poly.entity_id
_entity_poly.type
_entity_poly.pdbx_seq_one_letter_code
_entity_poly.pdbx_strand_id
1 'polypeptide(L)'
;MSTIDTQRQLSSAFHQLGHPSLPSSLLTKLSNLSESLHLTPKELVDAWEAHSLTKNVDSLNEASFGGFRLALSKLAGGGTNANANAIVMSGTGLGKRSSNMAGVTPSPMAKRGTQNAANAATTGATTPAANSKLASTSTSNANATTANRDGRSAIDNLTTPSGKGTAASVITPIPHSTNTTFKSPPPTIKYTERTNSGEIVSTYNPHNLSTSTELLSTKSEEERKEFAVRRVCNISVLPTPAASSTTTSSAAASANSHRHMFTPLEKRSIALEHRLLDMNNAICEMYSYKSEEDEMMELSMEDGMTIPSTTKEEGEGRNDVMWTPVGLPKQNKVVCVGRICNEAHEGRLNRASIQLEGSRYHSLGSRIHLDLQALNIGNETKQPYSLFPGQIVAVEGTNSSGRTMQATRLIEGAVPPSPPPSSPALLEPHQQLQQQGGQGEHHPLSIMAVAGPFTTNDNLDYDPFIDVLMTVLKNAPDVVILCGPFVDERQPLVSGGNNDGMGGGGGGGPTMTNDYGEEVTVSYEYLFAKNISELLEDLYEKEPELKTQFVLVPSLDDAFVDAVYPQPPFSDGVNDDDVVKVPKGSDAEGKFGDLGLQYVEKSANKDNSLNRRRVHCVSNPSTLQINDVTIGVTSTDILFHISSEECNANLPPGTRLAHIAQHLVQQRSYYPLFPPAKGASLDLSKSKEWEMAVKPDILIVPSKLTSFARQVLDTTVVVNPGELTKNVTGGTYAVIDVHPRKRDDEIANQQGVQDRVRVDIKRI
;
A
#
# COMPACT_ATOMS: atom_id res chain seq x y z
N MET A 1 41.85 -6.70 -26.56
CA MET A 1 42.75 -5.74 -25.87
C MET A 1 42.45 -5.82 -24.39
N SER A 2 43.45 -5.71 -23.51
CA SER A 2 43.14 -5.66 -22.06
C SER A 2 42.42 -4.33 -21.76
N THR A 3 41.40 -4.34 -20.90
CA THR A 3 40.66 -3.13 -20.49
C THR A 3 41.60 -2.04 -19.95
N ILE A 4 42.74 -2.44 -19.39
CA ILE A 4 43.79 -1.55 -18.88
C ILE A 4 44.51 -0.80 -20.02
N ASP A 5 44.70 -1.41 -21.18
CA ASP A 5 45.32 -0.76 -22.35
C ASP A 5 44.38 0.27 -22.98
N THR A 6 43.08 -0.03 -23.07
CA THR A 6 42.06 0.88 -23.62
C THR A 6 41.90 2.13 -22.76
N GLN A 7 41.88 1.97 -21.44
CA GLN A 7 41.82 3.11 -20.50
C GLN A 7 43.05 4.02 -20.59
N ARG A 8 44.25 3.46 -20.79
CA ARG A 8 45.48 4.23 -20.98
C ARG A 8 45.44 5.02 -22.29
N GLN A 9 44.92 4.44 -23.36
CA GLN A 9 44.75 5.11 -24.66
C GLN A 9 43.72 6.23 -24.60
N LEU A 10 42.58 6.02 -23.94
CA LEU A 10 41.56 7.05 -23.71
C LEU A 10 42.10 8.20 -22.87
N SER A 11 42.82 7.91 -21.79
CA SER A 11 43.45 8.94 -20.96
C SER A 11 44.43 9.81 -21.76
N SER A 12 45.28 9.19 -22.60
CA SER A 12 46.19 9.92 -23.49
C SER A 12 45.46 10.75 -24.54
N ALA A 13 44.36 10.24 -25.11
CA ALA A 13 43.62 10.93 -26.16
C ALA A 13 42.85 12.15 -25.63
N PHE A 14 42.20 12.05 -24.47
CA PHE A 14 41.54 13.19 -23.82
C PHE A 14 42.53 14.24 -23.31
N HIS A 15 43.74 13.83 -22.90
CA HIS A 15 44.80 14.79 -22.53
C HIS A 15 45.25 15.63 -23.74
N GLN A 16 45.29 15.07 -24.96
CA GLN A 16 45.68 15.80 -26.16
C GLN A 16 44.68 16.89 -26.57
N LEU A 17 43.41 16.76 -26.15
CA LEU A 17 42.37 17.79 -26.32
C LEU A 17 42.36 18.89 -25.24
N GLY A 18 43.30 18.84 -24.29
CA GLY A 18 43.39 19.85 -23.23
C GLY A 18 42.51 19.59 -22.02
N HIS A 19 41.93 18.39 -21.86
CA HIS A 19 41.28 18.03 -20.60
C HIS A 19 42.33 17.65 -19.53
N PRO A 20 42.13 18.08 -18.26
CA PRO A 20 42.91 17.56 -17.14
C PRO A 20 42.68 16.04 -16.99
N SER A 21 43.62 15.35 -16.35
CA SER A 21 43.56 13.89 -16.16
C SER A 21 42.18 13.42 -15.67
N LEU A 22 41.46 12.66 -16.51
CA LEU A 22 40.12 12.18 -16.19
C LEU A 22 40.15 11.21 -14.98
N PRO A 23 39.16 11.25 -14.07
CA PRO A 23 39.06 10.30 -12.97
C PRO A 23 38.99 8.85 -13.44
N SER A 24 39.54 7.92 -12.66
CA SER A 24 39.54 6.48 -12.99
C SER A 24 38.13 5.89 -13.13
N SER A 25 37.13 6.43 -12.42
CA SER A 25 35.72 6.06 -12.58
C SER A 25 35.20 6.37 -13.98
N LEU A 26 35.54 7.55 -14.49
CA LEU A 26 35.11 8.04 -15.79
C LEU A 26 35.84 7.33 -16.93
N LEU A 27 37.12 7.02 -16.77
CA LEU A 27 37.88 6.21 -17.72
C LEU A 27 37.32 4.79 -17.85
N THR A 28 36.88 4.18 -16.75
CA THR A 28 36.18 2.88 -16.78
C THR A 28 34.87 2.98 -17.55
N LYS A 29 34.06 4.02 -17.30
CA LYS A 29 32.81 4.25 -18.03
C LYS A 29 33.03 4.50 -19.53
N LEU A 30 34.06 5.26 -19.91
CA LEU A 30 34.42 5.51 -21.31
C LEU A 30 34.96 4.26 -22.00
N SER A 31 35.74 3.43 -21.29
CA SER A 31 36.22 2.14 -21.81
C SER A 31 35.05 1.20 -22.10
N ASN A 32 34.10 1.10 -21.17
CA ASN A 32 32.90 0.27 -21.37
C ASN A 32 32.02 0.80 -22.50
N LEU A 33 31.93 2.13 -22.66
CA LEU A 33 31.18 2.76 -23.75
C LEU A 33 31.85 2.51 -25.12
N SER A 34 33.18 2.61 -25.18
CA SER A 34 33.99 2.29 -26.37
C SER A 34 33.83 0.82 -26.77
N GLU A 35 33.85 -0.10 -25.81
CA GLU A 35 33.63 -1.53 -26.05
C GLU A 35 32.20 -1.83 -26.50
N SER A 36 31.19 -1.23 -25.85
CA SER A 36 29.77 -1.43 -26.14
C SER A 36 29.35 -0.88 -27.51
N LEU A 37 29.99 0.19 -27.99
CA LEU A 37 29.66 0.83 -29.27
C LEU A 37 30.68 0.49 -30.38
N HIS A 38 31.66 -0.37 -30.09
CA HIS A 38 32.77 -0.72 -30.97
C HIS A 38 33.53 0.50 -31.54
N LEU A 39 33.62 1.59 -30.75
CA LEU A 39 34.32 2.82 -31.14
C LEU A 39 35.77 2.78 -30.67
N THR A 40 36.69 3.21 -31.51
CA THR A 40 38.09 3.42 -31.09
C THR A 40 38.20 4.59 -30.11
N PRO A 41 39.23 4.61 -29.23
CA PRO A 41 39.46 5.73 -28.32
C PRO A 41 39.52 7.10 -29.00
N LYS A 42 39.93 7.16 -30.28
CA LYS A 42 39.98 8.38 -31.07
C LYS A 42 38.58 8.83 -31.53
N GLU A 43 37.76 7.91 -32.03
CA GLU A 43 36.39 8.21 -32.46
C GLU A 43 35.50 8.65 -31.30
N LEU A 44 35.68 8.03 -30.13
CA LEU A 44 34.98 8.43 -28.90
C LEU A 44 35.31 9.87 -28.50
N VAL A 45 36.57 10.26 -28.72
CA VAL A 45 37.10 11.57 -28.42
C VAL A 45 36.59 12.63 -29.42
N ASP A 46 36.58 12.31 -30.71
CA ASP A 46 36.01 13.18 -31.75
C ASP A 46 34.49 13.39 -31.54
N ALA A 47 33.78 12.34 -31.10
CA ALA A 47 32.37 12.43 -30.73
C ALA A 47 32.13 13.34 -29.50
N TRP A 48 33.05 13.32 -28.53
CA TRP A 48 32.99 14.21 -27.38
C TRP A 48 33.17 15.67 -27.78
N GLU A 49 34.14 15.98 -28.66
CA GLU A 49 34.36 17.34 -29.16
C GLU A 49 33.12 17.90 -29.87
N ALA A 50 32.48 17.08 -30.72
CA ALA A 50 31.23 17.44 -31.38
C ALA A 50 30.08 17.68 -30.39
N HIS A 51 29.97 16.83 -29.36
CA HIS A 51 28.95 16.97 -28.31
C HIS A 51 29.17 18.21 -27.45
N SER A 52 30.42 18.48 -27.06
CA SER A 52 30.84 19.67 -26.30
C SER A 52 30.45 20.95 -27.03
N LEU A 53 30.70 21.03 -28.34
CA LEU A 53 30.32 22.18 -29.18
C LEU A 53 28.80 22.32 -29.33
N THR A 54 28.07 21.22 -29.47
CA THR A 54 26.61 21.24 -29.72
C THR A 54 25.81 21.59 -28.46
N LYS A 55 26.27 21.13 -27.30
CA LYS A 55 25.60 21.34 -26.01
C LYS A 55 26.21 22.47 -25.18
N ASN A 56 27.25 23.12 -25.70
CA ASN A 56 27.99 24.19 -25.04
C ASN A 56 28.48 23.75 -23.64
N VAL A 57 29.16 22.60 -23.59
CA VAL A 57 29.68 21.98 -22.36
C VAL A 57 31.20 21.86 -22.46
N ASP A 58 31.93 22.57 -21.59
CA ASP A 58 33.39 22.73 -21.73
C ASP A 58 34.22 21.61 -21.07
N SER A 59 33.61 20.72 -20.29
CA SER A 59 34.34 19.66 -19.55
C SER A 59 33.58 18.34 -19.49
N LEU A 60 34.29 17.22 -19.70
CA LEU A 60 33.77 15.88 -19.47
C LEU A 60 33.92 15.51 -17.99
N ASN A 61 32.80 15.45 -17.28
CA ASN A 61 32.70 15.07 -15.87
C ASN A 61 31.48 14.18 -15.64
N GLU A 62 31.28 13.69 -14.42
CA GLU A 62 30.18 12.76 -14.11
C GLU A 62 28.79 13.32 -14.45
N ALA A 63 28.59 14.64 -14.40
CA ALA A 63 27.32 15.28 -14.77
C ALA A 63 27.13 15.41 -16.28
N SER A 64 28.19 15.67 -17.05
CA SER A 64 28.11 15.80 -18.51
C SER A 64 28.19 14.47 -19.25
N PHE A 65 28.74 13.43 -18.61
CA PHE A 65 28.87 12.09 -19.18
C PHE A 65 27.52 11.43 -19.49
N GLY A 66 26.49 11.64 -18.66
CA GLY A 66 25.15 11.08 -18.90
C GLY A 66 24.52 11.60 -20.21
N GLY A 67 24.60 12.91 -20.45
CA GLY A 67 24.13 13.53 -21.69
C GLY A 67 24.95 13.09 -22.90
N PHE A 68 26.26 12.98 -22.75
CA PHE A 68 27.16 12.50 -23.80
C PHE A 68 26.89 11.04 -24.19
N ARG A 69 26.74 10.15 -23.19
CA ARG A 69 26.39 8.74 -23.40
C ARG A 69 25.07 8.63 -24.18
N LEU A 70 24.06 9.38 -23.77
CA LEU A 70 22.73 9.36 -24.40
C LEU A 70 22.79 9.87 -25.85
N ALA A 71 23.62 10.88 -26.13
CA ALA A 71 23.81 11.38 -27.49
C ALA A 71 24.48 10.33 -28.39
N LEU A 72 25.51 9.65 -27.88
CA LEU A 72 26.22 8.59 -28.60
C LEU A 72 25.35 7.33 -28.83
N SER A 73 24.57 6.91 -27.84
CA SER A 73 23.67 5.76 -27.99
C SER A 73 22.51 6.04 -28.95
N LYS A 74 22.02 7.29 -29.03
CA LYS A 74 21.03 7.71 -30.04
C LYS A 74 21.60 7.70 -31.46
N LEU A 75 22.89 8.01 -31.63
CA LEU A 75 23.57 7.97 -32.92
C LEU A 75 23.89 6.54 -33.36
N ALA A 76 24.18 5.63 -32.42
CA ALA A 76 24.46 4.22 -32.70
C ALA A 76 23.20 3.38 -32.99
N GLY A 77 22.01 3.85 -32.60
CA GLY A 77 20.73 3.17 -32.83
C GLY A 77 20.17 3.28 -34.26
N GLY A 78 20.88 3.95 -35.18
CA GLY A 78 20.46 4.12 -36.57
C GLY A 78 21.02 3.05 -37.52
N GLY A 79 20.39 1.88 -37.59
CA GLY A 79 20.41 0.99 -38.76
C GLY A 79 21.69 0.15 -39.02
N THR A 80 21.51 -1.17 -39.01
CA THR A 80 22.48 -2.16 -39.49
C THR A 80 22.69 -2.06 -41.01
N ASN A 81 23.83 -1.54 -41.43
CA ASN A 81 24.43 -1.87 -42.73
C ASN A 81 25.96 -1.90 -42.60
N ALA A 82 26.55 -3.04 -43.00
CA ALA A 82 27.98 -3.28 -43.00
C ALA A 82 28.68 -2.43 -44.07
N ASN A 83 28.93 -1.14 -43.77
CA ASN A 83 29.96 -0.27 -44.36
C ASN A 83 29.90 1.17 -43.77
N ALA A 84 29.90 1.31 -42.44
CA ALA A 84 29.80 2.62 -41.77
C ALA A 84 31.14 3.28 -41.39
N ASN A 85 32.25 2.97 -42.09
CA ASN A 85 33.53 3.68 -41.91
C ASN A 85 33.62 5.02 -42.66
N ALA A 86 32.51 5.54 -43.18
CA ALA A 86 32.45 6.86 -43.79
C ALA A 86 31.00 7.38 -43.74
N ILE A 87 30.64 8.12 -42.68
CA ILE A 87 29.67 9.24 -42.61
C ILE A 87 29.75 9.77 -41.15
N VAL A 88 30.92 10.30 -40.79
CA VAL A 88 31.07 11.26 -39.71
C VAL A 88 31.91 12.36 -40.33
N MET A 89 31.31 13.23 -41.15
CA MET A 89 31.84 14.51 -41.68
C MET A 89 30.98 14.97 -42.86
N SER A 90 29.76 15.46 -42.62
CA SER A 90 29.10 16.46 -43.48
C SER A 90 27.72 16.79 -42.90
N GLY A 91 27.57 18.05 -42.47
CA GLY A 91 26.32 18.53 -41.87
C GLY A 91 26.49 19.77 -40.99
N THR A 92 27.71 20.30 -40.82
CA THR A 92 27.96 21.60 -40.19
C THR A 92 27.95 22.69 -41.26
N GLY A 93 26.76 23.09 -41.71
CA GLY A 93 26.56 24.27 -42.54
C GLY A 93 26.58 25.55 -41.71
N LEU A 94 27.78 26.04 -41.33
CA LEU A 94 27.99 27.41 -40.84
C LEU A 94 28.65 28.24 -41.94
N GLY A 95 27.96 29.28 -42.41
CA GLY A 95 28.56 30.24 -43.33
C GLY A 95 27.66 31.39 -43.78
N LYS A 96 27.62 32.46 -42.96
CA LYS A 96 27.72 33.91 -43.34
C LYS A 96 26.73 34.83 -42.59
N ARG A 97 27.29 35.99 -42.25
CA ARG A 97 26.87 37.05 -41.32
C ARG A 97 25.76 37.94 -41.90
N SER A 98 24.91 38.56 -41.04
CA SER A 98 24.83 40.04 -40.82
C SER A 98 23.45 40.57 -40.36
N SER A 99 23.48 41.32 -39.24
CA SER A 99 22.75 42.57 -38.86
C SER A 99 21.21 42.69 -38.75
N ASN A 100 20.79 43.13 -37.54
CA ASN A 100 19.75 44.10 -37.13
C ASN A 100 18.70 44.61 -38.15
N MET A 101 17.40 44.54 -37.77
CA MET A 101 16.49 45.69 -37.59
C MET A 101 15.04 45.24 -37.33
N ALA A 102 14.29 46.15 -36.73
CA ALA A 102 12.92 46.06 -36.24
C ALA A 102 11.82 45.97 -37.33
N GLY A 103 10.61 45.59 -36.89
CA GLY A 103 9.41 46.33 -37.28
C GLY A 103 8.34 45.62 -38.13
N VAL A 104 7.14 45.58 -37.53
CA VAL A 104 5.81 45.84 -38.13
C VAL A 104 5.09 44.69 -38.87
N THR A 105 3.85 44.48 -38.40
CA THR A 105 2.62 43.96 -39.04
C THR A 105 2.44 44.40 -40.52
N PRO A 106 1.50 43.86 -41.34
CA PRO A 106 0.13 43.46 -40.97
C PRO A 106 -0.49 42.25 -41.70
N SER A 107 -1.69 41.90 -41.24
CA SER A 107 -2.68 41.02 -41.88
C SER A 107 -2.96 41.40 -43.35
N PRO A 108 -3.62 40.49 -44.10
CA PRO A 108 -4.99 40.82 -44.46
C PRO A 108 -5.98 39.65 -44.39
N MET A 109 -7.11 39.98 -43.76
CA MET A 109 -8.50 39.69 -44.10
C MET A 109 -8.78 39.04 -45.48
N ALA A 110 -9.61 37.98 -45.49
CA ALA A 110 -10.49 37.68 -46.62
C ALA A 110 -11.82 37.08 -46.14
N LYS A 111 -12.89 37.84 -46.34
CA LYS A 111 -14.31 37.46 -46.27
C LYS A 111 -14.70 36.59 -47.48
N ARG A 112 -15.51 35.57 -47.24
CA ARG A 112 -16.60 35.06 -48.11
C ARG A 112 -17.50 34.22 -47.19
N GLY A 113 -18.81 34.37 -47.07
CA GLY A 113 -19.81 34.83 -48.03
C GLY A 113 -20.78 33.67 -48.30
N THR A 114 -21.80 33.54 -47.43
CA THR A 114 -23.15 32.95 -47.59
C THR A 114 -23.45 32.02 -48.78
N GLN A 115 -24.16 30.90 -48.52
CA GLN A 115 -25.50 30.65 -49.08
C GLN A 115 -26.17 29.37 -48.52
N ASN A 116 -27.51 29.47 -48.41
CA ASN A 116 -28.49 28.45 -48.01
C ASN A 116 -28.63 27.31 -49.05
N ALA A 117 -29.04 26.12 -48.60
CA ALA A 117 -29.99 25.26 -49.33
C ALA A 117 -30.59 24.18 -48.40
N ALA A 118 -31.86 23.86 -48.67
CA ALA A 118 -32.77 23.02 -47.89
C ALA A 118 -32.98 21.61 -48.52
N ASN A 119 -33.83 20.81 -47.86
CA ASN A 119 -34.51 19.55 -48.27
C ASN A 119 -33.70 18.25 -48.05
N ALA A 120 -34.25 17.10 -47.62
CA ALA A 120 -35.63 16.58 -47.47
C ALA A 120 -35.63 15.47 -46.35
N ALA A 121 -36.66 15.33 -45.50
CA ALA A 121 -37.78 14.35 -45.55
C ALA A 121 -37.33 12.86 -45.45
N THR A 122 -37.92 11.88 -44.73
CA THR A 122 -39.26 11.54 -44.20
C THR A 122 -39.04 10.27 -43.30
N THR A 123 -39.69 9.96 -42.17
CA THR A 123 -41.01 9.31 -41.89
C THR A 123 -41.03 8.98 -40.37
N GLY A 124 -42.01 9.39 -39.54
CA GLY A 124 -43.28 8.70 -39.22
C GLY A 124 -43.08 7.47 -38.30
N ALA A 125 -43.68 7.23 -37.12
CA ALA A 125 -45.01 7.56 -36.60
C ALA A 125 -45.07 7.36 -35.04
N THR A 126 -45.66 8.29 -34.27
CA THR A 126 -46.96 8.25 -33.53
C THR A 126 -47.04 7.58 -32.13
N THR A 127 -47.47 8.40 -31.17
CA THR A 127 -47.93 8.23 -29.76
C THR A 127 -49.33 7.57 -29.61
N PRO A 128 -49.86 7.26 -28.39
CA PRO A 128 -50.53 8.23 -27.47
C PRO A 128 -50.22 8.00 -25.95
N ALA A 129 -49.95 8.99 -25.11
CA ALA A 129 -50.83 9.96 -24.41
C ALA A 129 -51.80 9.36 -23.34
N ALA A 130 -51.56 9.71 -22.06
CA ALA A 130 -52.59 9.87 -21.02
C ALA A 130 -52.19 10.95 -19.99
N ASN A 131 -53.09 11.89 -19.76
CA ASN A 131 -53.00 13.09 -18.93
C ASN A 131 -53.28 12.82 -17.44
N SER A 132 -52.72 13.65 -16.55
CA SER A 132 -53.56 14.50 -15.67
C SER A 132 -52.74 15.67 -15.09
N LYS A 133 -53.38 16.85 -15.11
CA LYS A 133 -52.93 18.16 -14.62
C LYS A 133 -53.37 18.37 -13.17
N LEU A 134 -52.59 19.12 -12.39
CA LEU A 134 -53.13 20.19 -11.54
C LEU A 134 -52.01 21.22 -11.21
N ALA A 135 -52.28 22.47 -11.55
CA ALA A 135 -51.50 23.68 -11.25
C ALA A 135 -52.07 24.33 -9.96
N SER A 136 -51.30 24.94 -9.06
CA SER A 136 -50.84 26.35 -9.05
C SER A 136 -50.57 26.64 -7.54
N THR A 137 -49.66 27.49 -7.05
CA THR A 137 -49.41 28.89 -7.41
C THR A 137 -48.08 29.34 -6.77
N SER A 138 -47.47 30.32 -7.42
CA SER A 138 -46.14 30.94 -7.24
C SER A 138 -45.95 31.86 -6.03
N THR A 139 -44.71 31.99 -5.56
CA THR A 139 -44.09 33.32 -5.35
C THR A 139 -42.56 33.25 -5.56
N SER A 140 -42.03 34.24 -6.27
CA SER A 140 -40.68 34.34 -6.84
C SER A 140 -39.79 35.32 -6.08
N ASN A 141 -38.46 35.07 -6.09
CA ASN A 141 -37.34 36.01 -6.28
C ASN A 141 -36.03 35.28 -5.88
N ALA A 142 -34.84 35.51 -6.43
CA ALA A 142 -34.30 35.97 -7.70
C ALA A 142 -32.76 35.74 -7.59
N ASN A 143 -32.09 35.51 -8.72
CA ASN A 143 -30.63 35.59 -8.95
C ASN A 143 -29.67 34.61 -8.21
N ALA A 144 -29.13 33.65 -8.98
CA ALA A 144 -27.72 33.30 -8.88
C ALA A 144 -27.20 32.82 -10.24
N THR A 145 -26.25 33.59 -10.76
CA THR A 145 -25.44 33.36 -11.95
C THR A 145 -24.62 32.07 -11.86
N THR A 146 -24.64 31.31 -12.94
CA THR A 146 -23.77 30.16 -13.22
C THR A 146 -22.30 30.57 -13.24
N ALA A 147 -21.53 30.09 -12.28
CA ALA A 147 -20.06 30.14 -12.30
C ALA A 147 -19.51 28.73 -12.12
N ASN A 148 -18.99 28.22 -13.23
CA ASN A 148 -18.07 27.10 -13.34
C ASN A 148 -16.90 27.31 -12.36
N ARG A 149 -16.61 26.35 -11.47
CA ARG A 149 -15.38 26.35 -10.67
C ARG A 149 -14.85 24.94 -10.47
N ASP A 150 -13.65 24.76 -11.00
CA ASP A 150 -12.79 23.60 -10.95
C ASP A 150 -12.55 23.11 -9.52
N GLY A 151 -12.77 21.80 -9.33
CA GLY A 151 -12.39 21.07 -8.13
C GLY A 151 -10.88 20.82 -8.11
N ARG A 152 -10.12 21.76 -7.56
CA ARG A 152 -8.75 21.51 -7.08
C ARG A 152 -8.75 21.50 -5.56
N SER A 153 -8.59 20.31 -5.00
CA SER A 153 -8.40 20.06 -3.58
C SER A 153 -7.21 20.83 -3.04
N ALA A 154 -7.45 21.69 -2.05
CA ALA A 154 -6.43 22.26 -1.19
C ALA A 154 -6.43 21.49 0.14
N ILE A 155 -5.83 20.31 0.17
CA ILE A 155 -5.47 19.59 1.39
C ILE A 155 -3.99 19.26 1.26
N ASP A 156 -3.17 20.22 1.69
CA ASP A 156 -1.73 20.00 1.83
C ASP A 156 -1.16 20.89 2.94
N ASN A 157 -1.90 21.00 4.05
CA ASN A 157 -1.43 21.69 5.26
C ASN A 157 -2.09 21.08 6.49
N LEU A 158 -1.55 19.96 6.99
CA LEU A 158 -1.89 19.42 8.31
C LEU A 158 -0.72 18.61 8.87
N THR A 159 0.35 19.31 9.26
CA THR A 159 1.33 18.83 10.24
C THR A 159 1.91 20.01 11.01
N THR A 160 1.17 20.54 11.99
CA THR A 160 1.75 21.15 13.21
C THR A 160 0.68 21.25 14.30
N PRO A 161 1.03 21.02 15.59
CA PRO A 161 0.10 21.15 16.70
C PRO A 161 0.12 22.60 17.20
N SER A 162 -1.04 23.24 17.32
CA SER A 162 -1.15 24.47 18.11
C SER A 162 -2.56 24.60 18.66
N GLY A 163 -2.71 24.23 19.94
CA GLY A 163 -3.83 24.65 20.75
C GLY A 163 -3.66 26.10 21.21
N LYS A 164 -4.78 26.82 21.32
CA LYS A 164 -5.09 27.94 22.23
C LYS A 164 -6.54 28.36 21.88
N GLY A 165 -7.48 28.47 22.80
CA GLY A 165 -7.40 29.15 24.09
C GLY A 165 -7.97 30.56 23.91
N THR A 166 -9.26 30.72 24.16
CA THR A 166 -10.02 31.97 24.03
C THR A 166 -9.63 33.00 25.09
N ALA A 167 -9.22 34.20 24.67
CA ALA A 167 -9.44 35.44 25.42
C ALA A 167 -9.23 36.65 24.50
N ALA A 168 -10.21 37.55 24.47
CA ALA A 168 -10.19 38.81 23.75
C ALA A 168 -9.33 39.85 24.47
N SER A 169 -8.51 40.62 23.74
CA SER A 169 -8.09 41.96 24.19
C SER A 169 -7.55 42.83 23.04
N VAL A 170 -8.23 43.97 22.87
CA VAL A 170 -7.76 45.33 22.52
C VAL A 170 -6.68 45.52 21.46
N ILE A 171 -7.09 46.17 20.36
CA ILE A 171 -6.24 46.69 19.27
C ILE A 171 -5.56 47.99 19.73
N THR A 172 -4.23 48.06 19.59
CA THR A 172 -3.46 49.32 19.58
C THR A 172 -2.45 49.28 18.42
N PRO A 173 -2.30 50.34 17.60
CA PRO A 173 -1.45 50.32 16.41
C PRO A 173 -0.04 50.86 16.69
N ILE A 174 1.02 50.11 16.34
CA ILE A 174 2.40 50.63 16.20
C ILE A 174 3.12 49.88 15.04
N PRO A 175 4.26 50.37 14.49
CA PRO A 175 4.40 50.79 13.10
C PRO A 175 5.27 49.84 12.25
N HIS A 176 5.29 50.09 10.94
CA HIS A 176 6.04 49.35 9.92
C HIS A 176 7.54 49.15 10.24
N SER A 177 8.01 47.90 10.16
CA SER A 177 9.43 47.56 10.02
C SER A 177 9.63 46.25 9.25
N THR A 178 10.27 46.38 8.09
CA THR A 178 11.23 45.48 7.43
C THR A 178 10.82 44.08 6.93
N ASN A 179 10.77 43.97 5.60
CA ASN A 179 11.04 42.81 4.72
C ASN A 179 11.32 41.46 5.40
N THR A 180 10.29 40.62 5.49
CA THR A 180 10.46 39.16 5.57
C THR A 180 10.53 38.61 4.14
N THR A 181 11.73 38.32 3.66
CA THR A 181 11.93 37.53 2.45
C THR A 181 11.39 36.13 2.73
N PHE A 182 10.25 35.76 2.13
CA PHE A 182 9.79 34.38 2.12
C PHE A 182 10.85 33.55 1.39
N LYS A 183 11.66 32.78 2.14
CA LYS A 183 12.46 31.73 1.52
C LYS A 183 11.48 30.72 0.94
N SER A 184 11.50 30.53 -0.37
CA SER A 184 10.82 29.39 -1.00
C SER A 184 11.28 28.11 -0.30
N PRO A 185 10.38 27.14 -0.05
CA PRO A 185 10.80 25.84 0.45
C PRO A 185 11.91 25.28 -0.47
N PRO A 186 12.90 24.57 0.10
CA PRO A 186 13.94 23.94 -0.71
C PRO A 186 13.31 23.06 -1.81
N PRO A 187 13.92 23.00 -3.00
CA PRO A 187 13.38 22.21 -4.10
C PRO A 187 13.25 20.74 -3.67
N THR A 188 12.11 20.13 -4.01
CA THR A 188 11.88 18.70 -3.79
C THR A 188 12.89 17.89 -4.58
N ILE A 189 13.69 17.07 -3.89
CA ILE A 189 14.72 16.23 -4.51
C ILE A 189 14.02 15.11 -5.29
N LYS A 190 14.28 15.04 -6.60
CA LYS A 190 13.74 13.97 -7.46
C LYS A 190 14.31 12.60 -7.06
N TYR A 191 13.59 11.54 -7.41
CA TYR A 191 13.97 10.17 -7.10
C TYR A 191 15.42 9.83 -7.49
N THR A 192 15.84 10.22 -8.70
CA THR A 192 17.18 9.94 -9.23
C THR A 192 18.30 10.76 -8.57
N GLU A 193 17.96 11.86 -7.88
CA GLU A 193 18.90 12.76 -7.22
C GLU A 193 19.01 12.48 -5.70
N ARG A 194 18.28 11.47 -5.20
CA ARG A 194 18.24 11.15 -3.78
C ARG A 194 19.59 10.60 -3.29
N THR A 195 19.97 10.99 -2.08
CA THR A 195 21.21 10.54 -1.43
C THR A 195 20.95 9.75 -0.14
N ASN A 196 19.68 9.54 0.19
CA ASN A 196 19.23 8.99 1.46
C ASN A 196 18.70 7.55 1.34
N SER A 197 18.94 6.87 0.21
CA SER A 197 18.62 5.46 0.05
C SER A 197 19.29 4.62 1.13
N GLY A 198 18.53 3.71 1.76
CA GLY A 198 18.95 2.88 2.87
C GLY A 198 18.94 3.55 4.25
N GLU A 199 18.70 4.86 4.36
CA GLU A 199 18.58 5.57 5.64
C GLU A 199 17.41 5.01 6.46
N ILE A 200 17.64 4.71 7.74
CA ILE A 200 16.62 4.27 8.67
C ILE A 200 15.79 5.49 9.11
N VAL A 201 14.50 5.46 8.83
CA VAL A 201 13.51 6.47 9.23
C VAL A 201 12.98 6.20 10.64
N SER A 202 12.74 4.94 10.96
CA SER A 202 12.22 4.50 12.26
C SER A 202 12.62 3.06 12.53
N THR A 203 12.90 2.76 13.80
CA THR A 203 13.18 1.39 14.27
C THR A 203 12.27 1.04 15.43
N TYR A 204 11.65 -0.13 15.35
CA TYR A 204 11.06 -0.83 16.49
C TYR A 204 12.00 -1.96 16.89
N ASN A 205 12.69 -1.78 18.02
CA ASN A 205 13.64 -2.77 18.55
C ASN A 205 13.68 -2.72 20.09
N PRO A 206 12.57 -3.07 20.78
CA PRO A 206 12.50 -2.98 22.24
C PRO A 206 13.51 -3.88 22.95
N HIS A 207 13.98 -4.95 22.29
CA HIS A 207 14.84 -5.98 22.87
C HIS A 207 16.29 -5.95 22.35
N ASN A 208 16.72 -4.85 21.72
CA ASN A 208 18.09 -4.65 21.21
C ASN A 208 18.62 -5.81 20.34
N LEU A 209 17.75 -6.33 19.47
CA LEU A 209 18.04 -7.43 18.57
C LEU A 209 18.89 -6.96 17.37
N SER A 210 19.81 -7.80 16.91
CA SER A 210 20.60 -7.56 15.69
C SER A 210 19.77 -7.77 14.42
N THR A 211 20.11 -7.08 13.33
CA THR A 211 19.49 -7.37 12.03
C THR A 211 20.02 -8.66 11.42
N SER A 212 19.24 -9.24 10.50
CA SER A 212 19.68 -10.35 9.66
C SER A 212 20.99 -10.01 8.92
N THR A 213 21.07 -8.82 8.33
CA THR A 213 22.26 -8.36 7.60
C THR A 213 23.49 -8.19 8.49
N GLU A 214 23.34 -7.62 9.70
CA GLU A 214 24.43 -7.50 10.69
C GLU A 214 25.02 -8.88 11.04
N LEU A 215 24.16 -9.88 11.30
CA LEU A 215 24.58 -11.24 11.63
C LEU A 215 25.20 -12.01 10.46
N LEU A 216 24.85 -11.68 9.21
CA LEU A 216 25.51 -12.26 8.05
C LEU A 216 26.87 -11.61 7.79
N SER A 217 26.99 -10.32 8.10
CA SER A 217 28.21 -9.55 7.85
C SER A 217 29.44 -10.09 8.61
N THR A 218 29.21 -10.75 9.75
CA THR A 218 30.25 -11.36 10.59
C THR A 218 30.74 -12.74 10.10
N LYS A 219 30.01 -13.37 9.17
CA LYS A 219 30.29 -14.74 8.67
C LYS A 219 31.17 -14.75 7.42
N SER A 220 31.92 -15.83 7.22
CA SER A 220 32.75 -16.06 6.01
C SER A 220 31.89 -16.19 4.75
N GLU A 221 32.48 -16.06 3.57
CA GLU A 221 31.74 -16.26 2.30
C GLU A 221 31.22 -17.69 2.15
N GLU A 222 31.98 -18.70 2.58
CA GLU A 222 31.51 -20.10 2.56
C GLU A 222 30.34 -20.30 3.53
N GLU A 223 30.43 -19.75 4.74
CA GLU A 223 29.34 -19.80 5.72
C GLU A 223 28.09 -19.10 5.17
N ARG A 224 28.22 -17.92 4.57
CA ARG A 224 27.08 -17.19 3.96
C ARG A 224 26.41 -18.01 2.87
N LYS A 225 27.17 -18.67 2.00
CA LYS A 225 26.64 -19.54 0.94
C LYS A 225 25.96 -20.77 1.53
N GLU A 226 26.55 -21.41 2.53
CA GLU A 226 25.94 -22.56 3.21
C GLU A 226 24.64 -22.17 3.93
N PHE A 227 24.61 -21.02 4.61
CA PHE A 227 23.41 -20.48 5.23
C PHE A 227 22.33 -20.19 4.18
N ALA A 228 22.66 -19.55 3.06
CA ALA A 228 21.72 -19.26 1.98
C ALA A 228 21.10 -20.53 1.37
N VAL A 229 21.89 -21.60 1.22
CA VAL A 229 21.42 -22.90 0.71
C VAL A 229 20.44 -23.58 1.68
N ARG A 230 20.57 -23.37 2.99
CA ARG A 230 19.75 -24.02 4.03
C ARG A 230 18.43 -23.31 4.36
N ARG A 231 18.22 -22.05 3.92
CA ARG A 231 17.00 -21.30 4.22
C ARG A 231 15.84 -21.75 3.34
N VAL A 232 15.06 -22.70 3.84
CA VAL A 232 13.74 -23.01 3.27
C VAL A 232 12.70 -22.33 4.16
N CYS A 233 12.00 -21.34 3.60
CA CYS A 233 10.86 -20.71 4.25
C CYS A 233 9.56 -21.33 3.74
N ASN A 234 8.64 -21.67 4.64
CA ASN A 234 7.32 -22.17 4.28
C ASN A 234 6.30 -21.04 4.40
N ILE A 235 5.58 -20.78 3.31
CA ILE A 235 4.49 -19.78 3.25
C ILE A 235 3.19 -20.54 2.99
N SER A 236 2.16 -20.27 3.78
CA SER A 236 0.81 -20.76 3.54
C SER A 236 -0.23 -19.70 3.86
N VAL A 237 -1.34 -19.69 3.14
CA VAL A 237 -2.47 -18.80 3.41
C VAL A 237 -3.40 -19.48 4.41
N LEU A 238 -3.66 -18.82 5.54
CA LEU A 238 -4.62 -19.31 6.52
C LEU A 238 -6.05 -19.05 6.01
N PRO A 239 -6.97 -20.02 6.18
CA PRO A 239 -8.35 -19.87 5.76
C PRO A 239 -9.06 -18.76 6.55
N THR A 240 -9.92 -18.01 5.86
CA THR A 240 -10.82 -17.04 6.49
C THR A 240 -11.96 -17.78 7.22
N PRO A 241 -12.67 -17.12 8.17
CA PRO A 241 -13.81 -17.73 8.85
C PRO A 241 -14.92 -18.22 7.90
N ALA A 242 -14.99 -17.70 6.68
CA ALA A 242 -15.92 -18.17 5.65
C ALA A 242 -15.62 -19.62 5.18
N ALA A 243 -14.35 -20.00 5.09
CA ALA A 243 -13.90 -21.24 4.45
C ALA A 243 -14.03 -22.49 5.34
N SER A 244 -14.19 -22.33 6.66
CA SER A 244 -14.36 -23.46 7.59
C SER A 244 -15.74 -24.12 7.54
N SER A 245 -16.71 -23.51 6.85
CA SER A 245 -18.09 -23.99 6.76
C SER A 245 -18.36 -24.97 5.60
N THR A 246 -17.36 -25.32 4.78
CA THR A 246 -17.54 -26.20 3.62
C THR A 246 -16.57 -27.40 3.70
N THR A 247 -17.08 -28.57 4.09
CA THR A 247 -16.36 -29.85 4.05
C THR A 247 -16.17 -30.32 2.60
N THR A 248 -15.20 -29.75 1.89
CA THR A 248 -14.58 -30.36 0.69
C THR A 248 -13.14 -29.87 0.58
N SER A 249 -12.21 -30.82 0.59
CA SER A 249 -10.78 -30.65 0.39
C SER A 249 -10.45 -29.99 -0.96
N SER A 250 -9.82 -28.82 -0.94
CA SER A 250 -8.74 -28.33 -1.83
C SER A 250 -8.68 -26.81 -1.81
N ALA A 251 -7.46 -26.27 -1.84
CA ALA A 251 -7.13 -24.86 -1.81
C ALA A 251 -7.49 -24.14 -3.13
N ALA A 252 -8.78 -24.07 -3.43
CA ALA A 252 -9.32 -23.22 -4.48
C ALA A 252 -10.13 -22.11 -3.80
N ALA A 253 -9.43 -21.06 -3.33
CA ALA A 253 -10.08 -19.76 -3.19
C ALA A 253 -10.67 -19.45 -4.57
N SER A 254 -12.00 -19.42 -4.63
CA SER A 254 -12.80 -19.37 -5.86
C SER A 254 -12.18 -18.42 -6.90
N ALA A 255 -11.57 -19.01 -7.94
CA ALA A 255 -11.06 -18.33 -9.14
C ALA A 255 -12.18 -17.72 -10.02
N ASN A 256 -13.42 -17.64 -9.51
CA ASN A 256 -14.52 -17.05 -10.25
C ASN A 256 -14.47 -15.53 -10.12
N SER A 257 -14.15 -14.86 -11.24
CA SER A 257 -14.46 -13.44 -11.47
C SER A 257 -15.84 -13.14 -10.90
N HIS A 258 -15.86 -12.29 -9.88
CA HIS A 258 -17.03 -12.15 -9.05
C HIS A 258 -18.02 -11.22 -9.74
N ARG A 259 -19.31 -11.59 -9.71
CA ARG A 259 -20.35 -10.85 -10.43
C ARG A 259 -20.71 -9.58 -9.63
N HIS A 260 -19.97 -8.50 -9.87
CA HIS A 260 -19.91 -7.31 -9.02
C HIS A 260 -21.00 -6.24 -9.23
N MET A 261 -21.88 -6.36 -10.23
CA MET A 261 -22.71 -5.20 -10.57
C MET A 261 -23.86 -4.88 -9.60
N PHE A 262 -24.33 -5.84 -8.77
CA PHE A 262 -25.43 -5.57 -7.84
C PHE A 262 -25.41 -6.49 -6.60
N THR A 263 -25.09 -5.95 -5.43
CA THR A 263 -25.38 -6.59 -4.14
C THR A 263 -26.70 -6.04 -3.58
N PRO A 264 -27.79 -6.82 -3.51
CA PRO A 264 -29.08 -6.36 -2.97
C PRO A 264 -28.94 -5.76 -1.56
N LEU A 265 -29.73 -4.72 -1.27
CA LEU A 265 -29.75 -4.07 0.05
C LEU A 265 -30.02 -5.06 1.18
N GLU A 266 -30.90 -6.04 0.93
CA GLU A 266 -31.19 -7.11 1.87
C GLU A 266 -29.92 -7.87 2.28
N LYS A 267 -29.13 -8.36 1.31
CA LYS A 267 -27.87 -9.07 1.57
C LYS A 267 -26.86 -8.22 2.33
N ARG A 268 -26.73 -6.94 1.98
CA ARG A 268 -25.88 -5.99 2.70
C ARG A 268 -26.33 -5.83 4.15
N SER A 269 -27.65 -5.69 4.36
CA SER A 269 -28.22 -5.54 5.70
C SER A 269 -28.03 -6.80 6.55
N ILE A 270 -28.13 -8.00 5.94
CA ILE A 270 -27.89 -9.27 6.60
C ILE A 270 -26.43 -9.38 7.04
N ALA A 271 -25.48 -9.06 6.15
CA ALA A 271 -24.06 -9.06 6.49
C ALA A 271 -23.71 -8.14 7.67
N LEU A 272 -24.26 -6.92 7.69
CA LEU A 272 -24.08 -5.96 8.79
C LEU A 272 -24.71 -6.43 10.11
N GLU A 273 -25.82 -7.16 10.05
CA GLU A 273 -26.48 -7.74 11.22
C GLU A 273 -25.69 -8.91 11.79
N HIS A 274 -25.27 -9.85 10.94
CA HIS A 274 -24.44 -10.99 11.34
C HIS A 274 -23.18 -10.51 12.05
N ARG A 275 -22.46 -9.56 11.45
CA ARG A 275 -21.26 -8.99 12.06
C ARG A 275 -21.51 -8.37 13.43
N LEU A 276 -22.65 -7.67 13.61
CA LEU A 276 -23.02 -7.08 14.90
C LEU A 276 -23.32 -8.15 15.95
N LEU A 277 -24.01 -9.22 15.57
CA LEU A 277 -24.31 -10.35 16.47
C LEU A 277 -23.05 -11.15 16.84
N ASP A 278 -22.20 -11.45 15.86
CA ASP A 278 -20.97 -12.21 16.07
C ASP A 278 -20.00 -11.46 17.00
N MET A 279 -19.84 -10.14 16.78
CA MET A 279 -19.04 -9.29 17.67
C MET A 279 -19.69 -9.07 19.04
N ASN A 280 -21.02 -8.99 19.12
CA ASN A 280 -21.73 -8.96 20.40
C ASN A 280 -21.37 -10.18 21.24
N ASN A 281 -21.47 -11.36 20.66
CA ASN A 281 -21.16 -12.62 21.35
C ASN A 281 -19.68 -12.66 21.75
N ALA A 282 -18.77 -12.29 20.84
CA ALA A 282 -17.35 -12.24 21.11
C ALA A 282 -16.96 -11.30 22.26
N ILE A 283 -17.61 -10.12 22.34
CA ILE A 283 -17.39 -9.16 23.43
C ILE A 283 -17.98 -9.71 24.73
N CYS A 284 -19.21 -10.21 24.73
CA CYS A 284 -19.83 -10.75 25.95
C CYS A 284 -19.02 -11.92 26.51
N GLU A 285 -18.53 -12.83 25.65
CA GLU A 285 -17.68 -13.95 26.05
C GLU A 285 -16.34 -13.46 26.62
N MET A 286 -15.61 -12.59 25.89
CA MET A 286 -14.29 -12.11 26.29
C MET A 286 -14.28 -11.34 27.61
N TYR A 287 -15.34 -10.57 27.88
CA TYR A 287 -15.45 -9.74 29.08
C TYR A 287 -16.43 -10.30 30.12
N SER A 288 -16.90 -11.54 29.93
CA SER A 288 -17.80 -12.28 30.84
C SER A 288 -19.09 -11.52 31.18
N TYR A 289 -19.68 -10.82 30.20
CA TYR A 289 -21.00 -10.20 30.36
C TYR A 289 -22.10 -11.22 30.11
N LYS A 290 -23.09 -11.23 31.00
CA LYS A 290 -24.26 -12.12 30.94
C LYS A 290 -25.54 -11.31 30.77
N SER A 291 -26.54 -11.88 30.11
CA SER A 291 -27.88 -11.32 30.10
C SER A 291 -28.64 -11.67 31.38
N GLU A 292 -29.74 -10.96 31.66
CA GLU A 292 -30.67 -11.32 32.75
C GLU A 292 -31.21 -12.76 32.58
N GLU A 293 -31.41 -13.20 31.33
CA GLU A 293 -31.90 -14.54 31.01
C GLU A 293 -30.86 -15.62 31.33
N ASP A 294 -29.58 -15.36 31.03
CA ASP A 294 -28.47 -16.29 31.32
C ASP A 294 -28.29 -16.48 32.84
N GLU A 295 -28.36 -15.38 33.61
CA GLU A 295 -28.24 -15.46 35.08
C GLU A 295 -29.42 -16.21 35.70
N MET A 296 -30.65 -15.97 35.24
CA MET A 296 -31.81 -16.74 35.70
C MET A 296 -31.69 -18.23 35.37
N MET A 297 -31.16 -18.57 34.19
CA MET A 297 -30.95 -19.96 33.78
C MET A 297 -29.91 -20.65 34.68
N GLU A 298 -28.77 -20.00 34.94
CA GLU A 298 -27.73 -20.54 35.84
C GLU A 298 -28.25 -20.78 37.27
N LEU A 299 -28.98 -19.81 37.83
CA LEU A 299 -29.58 -19.93 39.17
C LEU A 299 -30.59 -21.09 39.24
N SER A 300 -31.37 -21.32 38.18
CA SER A 300 -32.32 -22.43 38.12
C SER A 300 -31.65 -23.82 38.05
N MET A 301 -30.40 -23.89 37.58
CA MET A 301 -29.62 -25.13 37.52
C MET A 301 -28.91 -25.44 38.84
N GLU A 302 -28.52 -24.42 39.62
CA GLU A 302 -27.85 -24.60 40.92
C GLU A 302 -28.79 -25.16 42.01
N ASP A 303 -30.10 -24.84 41.97
CA ASP A 303 -31.11 -25.35 42.93
C ASP A 303 -31.38 -26.87 42.82
N GLY A 304 -30.78 -27.56 41.84
CA GLY A 304 -30.94 -29.00 41.60
C GLY A 304 -29.88 -29.93 42.21
N MET A 305 -28.79 -29.40 42.80
CA MET A 305 -27.68 -30.22 43.31
C MET A 305 -27.22 -29.78 44.71
N THR A 306 -27.80 -30.36 45.76
CA THR A 306 -27.30 -30.20 47.14
C THR A 306 -26.02 -31.00 47.38
N ILE A 307 -24.85 -30.35 47.39
CA ILE A 307 -23.72 -30.68 48.28
C ILE A 307 -22.99 -29.38 48.67
N PRO A 308 -22.87 -29.03 49.97
CA PRO A 308 -22.15 -27.84 50.41
C PRO A 308 -20.67 -28.13 50.69
N SER A 309 -19.77 -27.65 49.84
CA SER A 309 -18.32 -27.48 50.08
C SER A 309 -17.74 -26.87 48.80
N THR A 310 -17.06 -25.75 48.74
CA THR A 310 -16.05 -25.14 49.61
C THR A 310 -16.09 -23.62 49.42
N THR A 311 -15.60 -22.89 50.41
CA THR A 311 -15.26 -21.46 50.41
C THR A 311 -15.03 -20.87 49.01
N LYS A 312 -16.02 -20.11 48.50
CA LYS A 312 -15.79 -19.13 47.43
C LYS A 312 -14.88 -18.07 48.01
N GLU A 313 -13.59 -18.13 47.66
CA GLU A 313 -12.68 -17.01 47.86
C GLU A 313 -13.30 -15.78 47.17
N GLU A 314 -13.45 -14.71 47.94
CA GLU A 314 -13.87 -13.39 47.45
C GLU A 314 -12.78 -12.87 46.50
N GLY A 315 -12.85 -13.29 45.24
CA GLY A 315 -12.09 -12.68 44.15
C GLY A 315 -12.67 -11.30 43.85
N GLU A 316 -11.88 -10.26 44.05
CA GLU A 316 -12.15 -8.92 43.55
C GLU A 316 -12.49 -8.95 42.05
N GLY A 317 -13.69 -8.50 41.66
CA GLY A 317 -13.99 -8.13 40.27
C GLY A 317 -15.07 -8.93 39.52
N ARG A 318 -16.11 -9.49 40.16
CA ARG A 318 -17.31 -9.89 39.41
C ARG A 318 -18.03 -8.62 38.94
N ASN A 319 -18.07 -8.37 37.63
CA ASN A 319 -18.78 -7.24 37.04
C ASN A 319 -20.27 -7.33 37.38
N ASP A 320 -20.76 -6.51 38.30
CA ASP A 320 -22.18 -6.38 38.70
C ASP A 320 -23.06 -5.72 37.61
N VAL A 321 -22.63 -5.80 36.35
CA VAL A 321 -23.19 -5.08 35.21
C VAL A 321 -23.65 -6.08 34.17
N MET A 322 -24.96 -6.18 33.98
CA MET A 322 -25.60 -7.08 33.03
C MET A 322 -25.60 -6.52 31.61
N TRP A 323 -25.48 -7.41 30.63
CA TRP A 323 -25.74 -7.07 29.23
C TRP A 323 -27.22 -6.80 29.02
N THR A 324 -27.54 -5.72 28.31
CA THR A 324 -28.90 -5.27 28.03
C THR A 324 -29.02 -4.79 26.58
N PRO A 325 -30.13 -5.12 25.88
CA PRO A 325 -30.39 -4.60 24.55
C PRO A 325 -30.35 -3.06 24.48
N VAL A 326 -29.80 -2.53 23.39
CA VAL A 326 -29.75 -1.09 23.15
C VAL A 326 -31.15 -0.50 23.09
N GLY A 327 -31.38 0.62 23.78
CA GLY A 327 -32.67 1.30 23.81
C GLY A 327 -33.61 0.84 24.92
N LEU A 328 -33.31 -0.26 25.63
CA LEU A 328 -34.09 -0.66 26.80
C LEU A 328 -33.78 0.26 27.99
N PRO A 329 -34.78 0.93 28.60
CA PRO A 329 -34.54 1.82 29.73
C PRO A 329 -34.24 1.03 31.01
N LYS A 330 -33.13 1.34 31.67
CA LYS A 330 -32.71 0.76 32.96
C LYS A 330 -32.15 1.86 33.87
N GLN A 331 -32.56 1.85 35.14
CA GLN A 331 -32.06 2.81 36.14
C GLN A 331 -30.67 2.43 36.65
N ASN A 332 -30.41 1.13 36.75
CA ASN A 332 -29.11 0.60 37.17
C ASN A 332 -28.08 0.74 36.03
N LYS A 333 -26.80 0.60 36.39
CA LYS A 333 -25.71 0.51 35.42
C LYS A 333 -25.85 -0.79 34.61
N VAL A 334 -25.75 -0.69 33.29
CA VAL A 334 -25.84 -1.82 32.33
C VAL A 334 -24.70 -1.74 31.33
N VAL A 335 -24.47 -2.82 30.58
CA VAL A 335 -23.62 -2.81 29.39
C VAL A 335 -24.48 -3.04 28.16
N CYS A 336 -24.30 -2.21 27.14
CA CYS A 336 -24.91 -2.40 25.83
C CYS A 336 -23.81 -2.60 24.79
N VAL A 337 -23.98 -3.58 23.90
CA VAL A 337 -23.13 -3.72 22.71
C VAL A 337 -23.87 -3.17 21.50
N GLY A 338 -23.19 -2.34 20.72
CA GLY A 338 -23.77 -1.75 19.52
C GLY A 338 -22.74 -1.22 18.56
N ARG A 339 -23.19 -0.88 17.36
CA ARG A 339 -22.40 -0.25 16.31
C ARG A 339 -22.44 1.27 16.44
N ILE A 340 -21.28 1.91 16.35
CA ILE A 340 -21.16 3.36 16.28
C ILE A 340 -21.69 3.87 14.95
N CYS A 341 -22.59 4.85 15.02
CA CYS A 341 -23.15 5.55 13.88
C CYS A 341 -22.95 7.06 14.04
N ASN A 342 -22.89 7.77 12.91
CA ASN A 342 -23.00 9.21 12.87
C ASN A 342 -24.48 9.58 12.67
N GLU A 343 -25.03 10.38 13.57
CA GLU A 343 -26.38 10.94 13.43
C GLU A 343 -26.49 11.89 12.23
N ALA A 344 -25.40 12.62 11.93
CA ALA A 344 -25.37 13.52 10.80
C ALA A 344 -25.34 12.72 9.48
N HIS A 345 -26.22 13.08 8.55
CA HIS A 345 -26.25 12.50 7.20
C HIS A 345 -24.98 12.84 6.38
N GLU A 346 -24.30 13.94 6.72
CA GLU A 346 -23.07 14.38 6.11
C GLU A 346 -22.09 14.92 7.17
N GLY A 347 -20.80 14.76 6.90
CA GLY A 347 -19.72 15.25 7.76
C GLY A 347 -19.10 14.19 8.66
N ARG A 348 -17.99 14.58 9.29
CA ARG A 348 -17.17 13.69 10.13
C ARG A 348 -17.86 13.41 11.47
N LEU A 349 -17.60 12.22 12.03
CA LEU A 349 -18.04 11.88 13.37
C LEU A 349 -17.50 12.89 14.39
N ASN A 350 -18.35 13.36 15.28
CA ASN A 350 -17.96 14.24 16.38
C ASN A 350 -18.73 13.88 17.65
N ARG A 351 -18.26 14.34 18.82
CA ARG A 351 -18.83 13.92 20.12
C ARG A 351 -20.34 14.13 20.27
N ALA A 352 -20.91 15.13 19.60
CA ALA A 352 -22.33 15.43 19.70
C ALA A 352 -23.20 14.62 18.74
N SER A 353 -22.61 13.90 17.78
CA SER A 353 -23.35 13.14 16.76
C SER A 353 -23.16 11.63 16.86
N ILE A 354 -22.53 11.12 17.94
CA ILE A 354 -22.31 9.69 18.12
C ILE A 354 -23.60 9.02 18.58
N GLN A 355 -24.01 7.98 17.86
CA GLN A 355 -25.10 7.09 18.23
C GLN A 355 -24.60 5.65 18.37
N LEU A 356 -25.26 4.89 19.23
CA LEU A 356 -25.09 3.47 19.39
C LEU A 356 -26.30 2.75 18.78
N GLU A 357 -26.08 1.95 17.74
CA GLU A 357 -27.07 1.14 17.06
C GLU A 357 -27.03 -0.30 17.57
N GLY A 358 -28.17 -0.81 18.07
CA GLY A 358 -28.32 -2.20 18.47
C GLY A 358 -28.72 -3.13 17.33
N SER A 359 -28.63 -4.43 17.56
CA SER A 359 -29.03 -5.45 16.59
C SER A 359 -30.53 -5.42 16.32
N ARG A 360 -30.97 -5.88 15.15
CA ARG A 360 -32.40 -6.07 14.88
C ARG A 360 -32.98 -7.18 15.74
N TYR A 361 -32.19 -8.23 15.98
CA TYR A 361 -32.64 -9.37 16.78
C TYR A 361 -32.92 -9.02 18.25
N HIS A 362 -31.98 -8.36 18.94
CA HIS A 362 -32.13 -8.05 20.37
C HIS A 362 -32.75 -6.67 20.63
N SER A 363 -32.41 -5.67 19.81
CA SER A 363 -32.70 -4.25 20.06
C SER A 363 -33.68 -3.64 19.07
N LEU A 364 -34.26 -4.43 18.16
CA LEU A 364 -35.14 -3.96 17.07
C LEU A 364 -34.52 -2.87 16.18
N GLY A 365 -33.18 -2.83 16.10
CA GLY A 365 -32.46 -1.80 15.35
C GLY A 365 -32.48 -0.41 16.00
N SER A 366 -32.76 -0.35 17.32
CA SER A 366 -32.80 0.91 18.07
C SER A 366 -31.46 1.64 18.02
N ARG A 367 -31.55 2.97 17.92
CA ARG A 367 -30.39 3.88 17.97
C ARG A 367 -30.58 4.86 19.12
N ILE A 368 -29.57 4.98 19.96
CA ILE A 368 -29.55 5.90 21.10
C ILE A 368 -28.33 6.81 21.02
N HIS A 369 -28.45 8.01 21.56
CA HIS A 369 -27.32 8.93 21.67
C HIS A 369 -26.29 8.39 22.70
N LEU A 370 -25.01 8.62 22.44
CA LEU A 370 -23.93 8.21 23.33
C LEU A 370 -23.26 9.44 23.96
N ASP A 371 -23.51 9.66 25.26
CA ASP A 371 -22.88 10.73 26.01
C ASP A 371 -21.57 10.23 26.65
N LEU A 372 -20.45 10.84 26.23
CA LEU A 372 -19.08 10.49 26.63
C LEU A 372 -18.49 11.47 27.66
N GLN A 373 -19.28 12.38 28.24
CA GLN A 373 -18.77 13.39 29.16
C GLN A 373 -18.10 12.78 30.38
N ALA A 374 -18.69 11.74 30.99
CA ALA A 374 -18.15 11.10 32.18
C ALA A 374 -16.77 10.44 31.96
N LEU A 375 -16.46 9.99 30.74
CA LEU A 375 -15.14 9.45 30.37
C LEU A 375 -14.03 10.51 30.31
N ASN A 376 -14.39 11.79 30.38
CA ASN A 376 -13.47 12.92 30.26
C ASN A 376 -13.25 13.68 31.58
N ILE A 377 -13.94 13.29 32.66
CA ILE A 377 -13.91 13.96 33.95
C ILE A 377 -12.96 13.20 34.90
N GLY A 378 -12.24 13.92 35.76
CA GLY A 378 -11.36 13.34 36.79
C GLY A 378 -10.06 12.74 36.24
N ASN A 379 -9.00 12.59 37.05
CA ASN A 379 -7.78 11.93 36.62
C ASN A 379 -7.91 10.39 36.61
N GLU A 380 -8.76 9.83 37.47
CA GLU A 380 -8.93 8.37 37.65
C GLU A 380 -9.97 7.77 36.71
N THR A 381 -11.02 8.51 36.35
CA THR A 381 -12.11 8.08 35.44
C THR A 381 -11.87 8.45 33.98
N LYS A 382 -10.71 9.06 33.68
CA LYS A 382 -10.35 9.48 32.33
C LYS A 382 -9.92 8.27 31.50
N GLN A 383 -10.78 7.85 30.59
CA GLN A 383 -10.49 6.76 29.67
C GLN A 383 -10.02 7.31 28.30
N PRO A 384 -8.88 6.85 27.74
CA PRO A 384 -8.55 7.07 26.34
C PRO A 384 -9.55 6.36 25.45
N TYR A 385 -10.05 7.05 24.42
CA TYR A 385 -10.91 6.42 23.43
C TYR A 385 -10.67 6.96 22.02
N SER A 386 -11.00 6.13 21.04
CA SER A 386 -11.06 6.47 19.64
C SER A 386 -12.24 5.74 19.01
N LEU A 387 -13.20 6.52 18.51
CA LEU A 387 -14.42 6.01 17.93
C LEU A 387 -14.51 6.33 16.44
N PHE A 388 -14.98 5.40 15.63
CA PHE A 388 -15.24 5.63 14.20
C PHE A 388 -16.54 4.96 13.74
N PRO A 389 -17.19 5.45 12.66
CA PRO A 389 -18.40 4.84 12.14
C PRO A 389 -18.21 3.37 11.75
N GLY A 390 -19.14 2.50 12.18
CA GLY A 390 -19.07 1.06 11.92
C GLY A 390 -18.41 0.24 13.03
N GLN A 391 -17.67 0.88 13.94
CA GLN A 391 -17.05 0.20 15.08
C GLN A 391 -18.10 -0.41 16.02
N ILE A 392 -17.90 -1.66 16.42
CA ILE A 392 -18.77 -2.35 17.37
C ILE A 392 -18.13 -2.29 18.75
N VAL A 393 -18.83 -1.68 19.71
CA VAL A 393 -18.32 -1.37 21.05
C VAL A 393 -19.26 -1.88 22.13
N ALA A 394 -18.72 -2.21 23.29
CA ALA A 394 -19.48 -2.34 24.53
C ALA A 394 -19.41 -1.02 25.31
N VAL A 395 -20.56 -0.51 25.74
CA VAL A 395 -20.65 0.69 26.56
C VAL A 395 -21.27 0.32 27.89
N GLU A 396 -20.53 0.50 28.98
CA GLU A 396 -21.12 0.44 30.32
C GLU A 396 -21.59 1.82 30.75
N GLY A 397 -22.79 1.92 31.30
CA GLY A 397 -23.37 3.19 31.69
C GLY A 397 -24.80 3.08 32.17
N THR A 398 -25.46 4.22 32.26
CA THR A 398 -26.88 4.30 32.61
C THR A 398 -27.68 4.77 31.40
N ASN A 399 -28.73 4.03 31.06
CA ASN A 399 -29.70 4.40 30.02
C ASN A 399 -31.10 4.49 30.64
N SER A 400 -31.33 5.48 31.51
CA SER A 400 -32.60 5.61 32.24
C SER A 400 -33.78 6.00 31.34
N SER A 401 -33.52 6.68 30.22
CA SER A 401 -34.55 7.19 29.30
C SER A 401 -34.85 6.26 28.12
N GLY A 402 -34.00 5.27 27.85
CA GLY A 402 -34.05 4.49 26.61
C GLY A 402 -33.54 5.23 25.37
N ARG A 403 -33.06 6.48 25.49
CA ARG A 403 -32.69 7.35 24.36
C ARG A 403 -31.24 7.85 24.40
N THR A 404 -30.61 7.80 25.56
CA THR A 404 -29.23 8.28 25.75
C THR A 404 -28.53 7.39 26.75
N MET A 405 -27.39 6.85 26.33
CA MET A 405 -26.47 6.11 27.19
C MET A 405 -25.44 7.08 27.76
N GLN A 406 -25.42 7.26 29.08
CA GLN A 406 -24.36 7.99 29.78
C GLN A 406 -23.20 7.03 30.05
N ALA A 407 -22.17 7.09 29.21
CA ALA A 407 -21.06 6.14 29.22
C ALA A 407 -20.11 6.40 30.40
N THR A 408 -19.84 5.34 31.16
CA THR A 408 -18.89 5.33 32.29
C THR A 408 -17.67 4.45 32.02
N ARG A 409 -17.77 3.52 31.08
CA ARG A 409 -16.65 2.72 30.56
C ARG A 409 -16.94 2.32 29.12
N LEU A 410 -15.90 2.31 28.29
CA LEU A 410 -15.96 1.91 26.90
C LEU A 410 -15.06 0.71 26.63
N ILE A 411 -15.55 -0.26 25.87
CA ILE A 411 -14.79 -1.38 25.34
C ILE A 411 -14.85 -1.31 23.82
N GLU A 412 -13.69 -1.14 23.19
CA GLU A 412 -13.59 -0.83 21.78
C GLU A 412 -13.59 -2.05 20.84
N GLY A 413 -13.78 -3.26 21.39
CA GLY A 413 -13.94 -4.51 20.64
C GLY A 413 -13.42 -5.74 21.41
N ALA A 414 -13.28 -6.85 20.69
CA ALA A 414 -12.79 -8.12 21.19
C ALA A 414 -11.77 -8.72 20.22
N VAL A 415 -10.55 -8.99 20.69
CA VAL A 415 -9.49 -9.56 19.84
C VAL A 415 -9.88 -10.95 19.32
N PRO A 416 -9.45 -11.36 18.11
CA PRO A 416 -9.64 -12.72 17.62
C PRO A 416 -8.86 -13.73 18.49
N PRO A 417 -9.18 -15.03 18.42
CA PRO A 417 -8.44 -16.05 19.14
C PRO A 417 -6.98 -16.09 18.70
N SER A 418 -6.07 -16.47 19.61
CA SER A 418 -4.67 -16.68 19.25
C SER A 418 -4.52 -17.80 18.20
N PRO A 419 -3.50 -17.73 17.32
CA PRO A 419 -3.25 -18.80 16.38
C PRO A 419 -2.97 -20.12 17.11
N PRO A 420 -3.33 -21.28 16.52
CA PRO A 420 -3.02 -22.57 17.11
C PRO A 420 -1.50 -22.73 17.28
N PRO A 421 -1.02 -23.45 18.30
CA PRO A 421 0.42 -23.65 18.49
C PRO A 421 1.04 -24.25 17.23
N SER A 422 2.13 -23.64 16.75
CA SER A 422 2.81 -24.06 15.53
C SER A 422 3.21 -25.53 15.63
N SER A 423 2.95 -26.31 14.57
CA SER A 423 3.38 -27.70 14.53
C SER A 423 4.91 -27.79 14.63
N PRO A 424 5.47 -28.87 15.21
CA PRO A 424 6.92 -29.06 15.25
C PRO A 424 7.58 -28.90 13.87
N ALA A 425 6.90 -29.32 12.80
CA ALA A 425 7.35 -29.17 11.40
C ALA A 425 7.49 -27.71 10.92
N LEU A 426 6.76 -26.75 11.48
CA LEU A 426 6.92 -25.31 11.18
C LEU A 426 8.06 -24.68 11.99
N LEU A 427 8.47 -25.33 13.09
CA LEU A 427 9.64 -24.98 13.86
C LEU A 427 10.92 -25.63 13.28
N GLU A 428 10.78 -26.72 12.52
CA GLU A 428 11.89 -27.49 11.92
C GLU A 428 12.91 -26.67 11.10
N PRO A 429 12.54 -25.68 10.25
CA PRO A 429 13.53 -24.86 9.54
C PRO A 429 14.45 -24.09 10.49
N HIS A 430 13.92 -23.63 11.63
CA HIS A 430 14.72 -23.03 12.69
C HIS A 430 15.47 -24.08 13.52
N GLN A 431 14.97 -25.32 13.59
CA GLN A 431 15.52 -26.40 14.43
C GLN A 431 16.56 -27.31 13.75
N GLN A 432 16.54 -27.49 12.43
CA GLN A 432 17.56 -28.27 11.71
C GLN A 432 18.93 -27.57 11.72
N LEU A 433 18.93 -26.24 11.73
CA LEU A 433 20.13 -25.43 11.99
C LEU A 433 20.69 -25.65 13.41
N GLN A 434 19.91 -26.20 14.35
CA GLN A 434 20.31 -26.42 15.75
C GLN A 434 21.00 -27.78 16.01
N GLN A 435 20.94 -28.76 15.09
CA GLN A 435 21.47 -30.11 15.33
C GLN A 435 22.91 -30.33 14.83
N GLN A 436 23.46 -29.42 14.02
CA GLN A 436 24.85 -29.51 13.52
C GLN A 436 25.81 -28.58 14.30
N GLY A 437 26.09 -28.94 15.55
CA GLY A 437 27.46 -28.92 16.10
C GLY A 437 28.24 -27.61 16.31
N GLY A 438 27.62 -26.45 16.51
CA GLY A 438 28.35 -25.24 16.94
C GLY A 438 27.54 -24.30 17.82
N GLN A 439 28.19 -23.57 18.72
CA GLN A 439 27.65 -22.40 19.43
C GLN A 439 27.40 -21.24 18.44
N GLY A 440 26.73 -21.51 17.32
CA GLY A 440 26.53 -20.56 16.22
C GLY A 440 25.31 -19.70 16.47
N GLU A 441 25.48 -18.37 16.41
CA GLU A 441 24.39 -17.40 16.45
C GLU A 441 23.32 -17.73 15.40
N HIS A 442 22.08 -17.82 15.87
CA HIS A 442 20.92 -18.19 15.07
C HIS A 442 20.50 -17.04 14.14
N HIS A 443 20.13 -17.36 12.90
CA HIS A 443 19.74 -16.36 11.92
C HIS A 443 18.24 -16.02 12.02
N PRO A 444 17.86 -14.73 12.03
CA PRO A 444 16.46 -14.30 12.00
C PRO A 444 15.79 -14.65 10.67
N LEU A 445 14.50 -14.95 10.71
CA LEU A 445 13.64 -14.87 9.53
C LEU A 445 13.55 -13.40 9.09
N SER A 446 13.99 -13.08 7.88
CA SER A 446 14.02 -11.71 7.36
C SER A 446 12.93 -11.50 6.31
N ILE A 447 12.03 -10.55 6.57
CA ILE A 447 10.89 -10.23 5.71
C ILE A 447 10.99 -8.76 5.28
N MET A 448 10.95 -8.51 3.97
CA MET A 448 10.86 -7.16 3.42
C MET A 448 9.41 -6.86 3.06
N ALA A 449 8.82 -5.80 3.60
CA ALA A 449 7.47 -5.35 3.27
C ALA A 449 7.53 -4.04 2.47
N VAL A 450 6.94 -4.06 1.28
CA VAL A 450 6.97 -2.96 0.31
C VAL A 450 5.55 -2.73 -0.20
N ALA A 451 5.16 -1.47 -0.35
CA ALA A 451 3.88 -1.11 -0.94
C ALA A 451 4.05 -0.09 -2.06
N GLY A 452 3.28 -0.25 -3.13
CA GLY A 452 3.26 0.68 -4.25
C GLY A 452 2.87 2.11 -3.84
N PRO A 453 3.03 3.09 -4.75
CA PRO A 453 3.32 2.89 -6.17
C PRO A 453 4.79 2.53 -6.44
N PHE A 454 5.02 1.69 -7.46
CA PHE A 454 6.34 1.15 -7.80
C PHE A 454 7.13 1.98 -8.83
N THR A 455 6.54 3.08 -9.30
CA THR A 455 7.17 4.06 -10.19
C THR A 455 6.83 5.47 -9.72
N THR A 456 7.60 6.47 -10.14
CA THR A 456 7.28 7.87 -9.86
C THR A 456 6.20 8.40 -10.79
N ASN A 457 5.53 9.49 -10.40
CA ASN A 457 4.43 10.07 -11.19
C ASN A 457 4.88 10.72 -12.52
N ASP A 458 6.18 10.94 -12.73
CA ASP A 458 6.74 11.60 -13.90
C ASP A 458 7.30 10.66 -14.98
N ASN A 459 7.33 9.34 -14.75
CA ASN A 459 7.74 8.35 -15.74
C ASN A 459 7.11 6.95 -15.48
N LEU A 460 7.41 6.00 -16.35
CA LEU A 460 7.00 4.59 -16.26
C LEU A 460 8.24 3.66 -16.28
N ASP A 461 9.37 4.14 -15.76
CA ASP A 461 10.64 3.42 -15.81
C ASP A 461 10.80 2.40 -14.67
N TYR A 462 9.96 2.50 -13.61
CA TYR A 462 9.98 1.60 -12.45
C TYR A 462 11.35 1.53 -11.73
N ASP A 463 12.17 2.58 -11.85
CA ASP A 463 13.43 2.75 -11.08
C ASP A 463 13.28 2.37 -9.59
N PRO A 464 12.20 2.78 -8.88
CA PRO A 464 12.01 2.39 -7.48
C PRO A 464 11.87 0.89 -7.24
N PHE A 465 11.20 0.17 -8.15
CA PHE A 465 11.11 -1.28 -8.05
C PHE A 465 12.44 -1.96 -8.40
N ILE A 466 13.16 -1.45 -9.40
CA ILE A 466 14.51 -1.91 -9.72
C ILE A 466 15.43 -1.77 -8.48
N ASP A 467 15.37 -0.65 -7.77
CA ASP A 467 16.14 -0.44 -6.54
C ASP A 467 15.71 -1.36 -5.39
N VAL A 468 14.43 -1.76 -5.33
CA VAL A 468 13.96 -2.83 -4.43
C VAL A 468 14.62 -4.16 -4.79
N LEU A 469 14.66 -4.55 -6.07
CA LEU A 469 15.30 -5.79 -6.50
C LEU A 469 16.82 -5.77 -6.24
N MET A 470 17.49 -4.62 -6.41
CA MET A 470 18.90 -4.46 -6.02
C MET A 470 19.10 -4.61 -4.51
N THR A 471 18.15 -4.13 -3.70
CA THR A 471 18.15 -4.31 -2.26
C THR A 471 17.94 -5.78 -1.87
N VAL A 472 17.09 -6.50 -2.59
CA VAL A 472 16.87 -7.95 -2.44
C VAL A 472 18.14 -8.72 -2.78
N LEU A 473 18.80 -8.40 -3.91
CA LEU A 473 20.08 -9.00 -4.31
C LEU A 473 21.15 -8.81 -3.24
N LYS A 474 21.23 -7.59 -2.67
CA LYS A 474 22.24 -7.26 -1.66
C LYS A 474 22.00 -7.95 -0.33
N ASN A 475 20.75 -8.00 0.14
CA ASN A 475 20.44 -8.42 1.51
C ASN A 475 19.87 -9.84 1.61
N ALA A 476 19.44 -10.43 0.50
CA ALA A 476 18.82 -11.75 0.39
C ALA A 476 17.79 -12.03 1.50
N PRO A 477 16.72 -11.21 1.61
CA PRO A 477 15.64 -11.49 2.55
C PRO A 477 14.97 -12.84 2.22
N ASP A 478 14.38 -13.48 3.21
CA ASP A 478 13.71 -14.77 3.01
C ASP A 478 12.39 -14.59 2.25
N VAL A 479 11.66 -13.52 2.59
CA VAL A 479 10.37 -13.19 1.98
C VAL A 479 10.30 -11.69 1.65
N VAL A 480 9.73 -11.37 0.49
CA VAL A 480 9.37 -10.01 0.09
C VAL A 480 7.86 -9.96 -0.12
N ILE A 481 7.15 -9.20 0.71
CA ILE A 481 5.71 -8.96 0.58
C ILE A 481 5.52 -7.65 -0.19
N LEU A 482 5.01 -7.75 -1.42
CA LEU A 482 4.72 -6.63 -2.31
C LEU A 482 3.21 -6.36 -2.30
N CYS A 483 2.82 -5.22 -1.74
CA CYS A 483 1.45 -4.70 -1.82
C CYS A 483 1.33 -3.77 -3.01
N GLY A 484 0.26 -3.90 -3.80
CA GLY A 484 -0.05 -2.96 -4.88
C GLY A 484 -0.29 -1.51 -4.38
N PRO A 485 -0.55 -0.57 -5.29
CA PRO A 485 -0.74 -0.80 -6.72
C PRO A 485 0.59 -1.00 -7.47
N PHE A 486 0.62 -2.00 -8.34
CA PHE A 486 1.68 -2.32 -9.30
C PHE A 486 1.55 -1.49 -10.57
N VAL A 487 0.31 -1.32 -11.05
CA VAL A 487 -0.04 -0.36 -12.10
C VAL A 487 -1.10 0.56 -11.52
N ASP A 488 -0.66 1.69 -10.97
CA ASP A 488 -1.53 2.62 -10.24
C ASP A 488 -2.45 3.37 -11.21
N GLU A 489 -3.75 3.15 -11.11
CA GLU A 489 -4.77 3.83 -11.92
C GLU A 489 -4.74 5.36 -11.74
N ARG A 490 -4.20 5.85 -10.62
CA ARG A 490 -4.09 7.29 -10.30
C ARG A 490 -2.85 7.92 -10.92
N GLN A 491 -1.93 7.12 -11.47
CA GLN A 491 -0.73 7.64 -12.12
C GLN A 491 -1.14 8.42 -13.39
N PRO A 492 -0.64 9.66 -13.58
CA PRO A 492 -1.05 10.50 -14.72
C PRO A 492 -0.79 9.87 -16.10
N LEU A 493 0.31 9.11 -16.24
CA LEU A 493 0.68 8.45 -17.50
C LEU A 493 -0.08 7.13 -17.74
N VAL A 494 -0.74 6.57 -16.71
CA VAL A 494 -1.60 5.37 -16.83
C VAL A 494 -3.04 5.78 -17.09
N SER A 495 -3.54 6.80 -16.39
CA SER A 495 -4.92 7.32 -16.52
C SER A 495 -5.18 8.08 -17.83
N GLY A 496 -4.20 8.19 -18.74
CA GLY A 496 -4.36 8.86 -20.02
C GLY A 496 -4.50 10.38 -19.89
N GLY A 497 -3.77 11.00 -18.96
CA GLY A 497 -3.81 12.43 -18.69
C GLY A 497 -3.37 13.29 -19.88
N ASN A 498 -4.25 13.54 -20.85
CA ASN A 498 -4.13 14.64 -21.80
C ASN A 498 -4.10 15.96 -21.01
N ASN A 499 -2.91 16.51 -20.77
CA ASN A 499 -2.72 17.93 -20.44
C ASN A 499 -2.65 18.80 -21.71
N ASP A 500 -2.98 18.21 -22.85
CA ASP A 500 -3.08 18.86 -24.14
C ASP A 500 -4.49 19.45 -24.19
N GLY A 501 -4.62 20.76 -23.96
CA GLY A 501 -5.90 21.50 -23.93
C GLY A 501 -6.73 21.48 -25.22
N MET A 502 -6.62 20.45 -26.06
CA MET A 502 -7.59 20.13 -27.10
C MET A 502 -8.51 19.00 -26.65
N GLY A 503 -9.71 19.40 -26.23
CA GLY A 503 -10.83 18.50 -25.97
C GLY A 503 -11.17 17.69 -27.22
N GLY A 504 -10.64 16.47 -27.26
CA GLY A 504 -11.10 15.37 -28.11
C GLY A 504 -11.03 14.11 -27.26
N GLY A 505 -12.19 13.58 -26.86
CA GLY A 505 -12.25 12.33 -26.12
C GLY A 505 -11.66 11.20 -26.96
N GLY A 506 -10.56 10.61 -26.48
CA GLY A 506 -9.90 9.46 -27.09
C GLY A 506 -9.10 8.74 -26.01
N GLY A 507 -9.47 7.50 -25.71
CA GLY A 507 -8.81 6.66 -24.72
C GLY A 507 -7.41 6.24 -25.16
N GLY A 508 -6.41 6.99 -24.72
CA GLY A 508 -5.02 6.53 -24.72
C GLY A 508 -4.77 5.83 -23.40
N GLY A 509 -4.62 4.49 -23.42
CA GLY A 509 -4.04 3.76 -22.31
C GLY A 509 -2.56 4.15 -22.10
N PRO A 510 -1.84 3.50 -21.17
CA PRO A 510 -0.44 3.81 -20.92
C PRO A 510 0.38 3.70 -22.21
N THR A 511 1.34 4.62 -22.41
CA THR A 511 2.26 4.59 -23.54
C THR A 511 3.65 4.14 -23.11
N MET A 512 4.31 3.33 -23.94
CA MET A 512 5.70 2.91 -23.75
C MET A 512 6.47 3.07 -25.05
N THR A 513 7.77 3.35 -24.94
CA THR A 513 8.68 3.42 -26.09
C THR A 513 9.10 2.01 -26.50
N ASN A 514 8.86 1.62 -27.75
CA ASN A 514 9.28 0.33 -28.29
C ASN A 514 10.77 0.33 -28.67
N ASP A 515 11.29 -0.84 -29.10
CA ASP A 515 12.70 -1.01 -29.50
C ASP A 515 13.12 -0.13 -30.70
N TYR A 516 12.15 0.38 -31.46
CA TYR A 516 12.35 1.30 -32.59
C TYR A 516 12.32 2.78 -32.17
N GLY A 517 12.12 3.07 -30.89
CA GLY A 517 12.03 4.43 -30.36
C GLY A 517 10.67 5.11 -30.57
N GLU A 518 9.64 4.37 -30.98
CA GLU A 518 8.28 4.87 -31.18
C GLU A 518 7.44 4.70 -29.93
N GLU A 519 6.60 5.69 -29.60
CA GLU A 519 5.64 5.58 -28.50
C GLU A 519 4.42 4.77 -28.93
N VAL A 520 4.14 3.68 -28.20
CA VAL A 520 3.04 2.75 -28.47
C VAL A 520 2.15 2.67 -27.24
N THR A 521 0.83 2.74 -27.44
CA THR A 521 -0.13 2.46 -26.38
C THR A 521 -0.15 0.97 -26.06
N VAL A 522 -0.04 0.64 -24.78
CA VAL A 522 -0.03 -0.73 -24.27
C VAL A 522 -1.19 -0.97 -23.31
N SER A 523 -1.48 -2.24 -23.00
CA SER A 523 -2.48 -2.58 -21.98
C SER A 523 -1.89 -2.47 -20.57
N TYR A 524 -2.75 -2.39 -19.55
CA TYR A 524 -2.31 -2.37 -18.15
C TYR A 524 -1.61 -3.68 -17.76
N GLU A 525 -2.11 -4.81 -18.26
CA GLU A 525 -1.51 -6.13 -18.05
C GLU A 525 -0.13 -6.23 -18.67
N TYR A 526 0.05 -5.68 -19.87
CA TYR A 526 1.38 -5.62 -20.50
C TYR A 526 2.34 -4.78 -19.68
N LEU A 527 1.91 -3.62 -19.20
CA LEU A 527 2.72 -2.77 -18.34
C LEU A 527 3.14 -3.48 -17.05
N PHE A 528 2.24 -4.26 -16.45
CA PHE A 528 2.55 -5.13 -15.31
C PHE A 528 3.56 -6.22 -15.70
N ALA A 529 3.29 -6.97 -16.76
CA ALA A 529 4.15 -8.07 -17.19
C ALA A 529 5.57 -7.60 -17.50
N LYS A 530 5.70 -6.46 -18.19
CA LYS A 530 6.97 -5.85 -18.56
C LYS A 530 7.77 -5.36 -17.36
N ASN A 531 7.13 -4.68 -16.42
CA ASN A 531 7.83 -4.00 -15.33
C ASN A 531 7.85 -4.75 -14.00
N ILE A 532 7.07 -5.82 -13.85
CA ILE A 532 7.07 -6.66 -12.65
C ILE A 532 7.55 -8.07 -13.00
N SER A 533 6.82 -8.78 -13.87
CA SER A 533 7.10 -10.19 -14.14
C SER A 533 8.44 -10.41 -14.84
N GLU A 534 8.77 -9.62 -15.88
CA GLU A 534 10.05 -9.72 -16.57
C GLU A 534 11.23 -9.38 -15.65
N LEU A 535 11.11 -8.38 -14.77
CA LEU A 535 12.16 -8.02 -13.82
C LEU A 535 12.37 -9.10 -12.74
N LEU A 536 11.31 -9.78 -12.29
CA LEU A 536 11.43 -10.92 -11.38
C LEU A 536 12.05 -12.14 -12.06
N GLU A 537 11.69 -12.41 -13.32
CA GLU A 537 12.33 -13.48 -14.11
C GLU A 537 13.82 -13.19 -14.30
N ASP A 538 14.17 -11.96 -14.70
CA ASP A 538 15.54 -11.52 -14.88
C ASP A 538 16.36 -11.62 -13.58
N LEU A 539 15.75 -11.34 -12.42
CA LEU A 539 16.37 -11.52 -11.11
C LEU A 539 16.76 -12.99 -10.89
N TYR A 540 15.84 -13.91 -11.11
CA TYR A 540 16.07 -15.34 -10.88
C TYR A 540 16.92 -16.00 -11.97
N GLU A 541 16.91 -15.48 -13.20
CA GLU A 541 17.81 -15.92 -14.26
C GLU A 541 19.26 -15.52 -13.94
N LYS A 542 19.47 -14.31 -13.41
CA LYS A 542 20.80 -13.81 -13.00
C LYS A 542 21.31 -14.46 -11.72
N GLU A 543 20.44 -14.72 -10.75
CA GLU A 543 20.79 -15.36 -9.47
C GLU A 543 19.95 -16.62 -9.19
N PRO A 544 20.24 -17.76 -9.85
CA PRO A 544 19.47 -18.99 -9.67
C PRO A 544 19.50 -19.54 -8.24
N GLU A 545 20.55 -19.23 -7.48
CA GLU A 545 20.73 -19.67 -6.10
C GLU A 545 19.88 -18.87 -5.09
N LEU A 546 19.33 -17.72 -5.49
CA LEU A 546 18.51 -16.86 -4.62
C LEU A 546 17.27 -17.61 -4.12
N LYS A 547 17.11 -17.69 -2.79
CA LYS A 547 15.98 -18.39 -2.14
C LYS A 547 14.83 -17.49 -1.71
N THR A 548 14.97 -16.18 -1.91
CA THR A 548 13.93 -15.19 -1.61
C THR A 548 12.62 -15.59 -2.27
N GLN A 549 11.52 -15.51 -1.53
CA GLN A 549 10.17 -15.71 -2.04
C GLN A 549 9.41 -14.38 -2.10
N PHE A 550 8.69 -14.12 -3.18
CA PHE A 550 7.83 -12.95 -3.34
C PHE A 550 6.38 -13.31 -3.10
N VAL A 551 5.68 -12.49 -2.30
CA VAL A 551 4.24 -12.57 -2.07
C VAL A 551 3.59 -11.30 -2.63
N LEU A 552 2.73 -11.46 -3.62
CA LEU A 552 2.04 -10.35 -4.30
C LEU A 552 0.62 -10.22 -3.73
N VAL A 553 0.30 -9.03 -3.23
CA VAL A 553 -1.00 -8.65 -2.67
C VAL A 553 -1.62 -7.57 -3.57
N PRO A 554 -2.79 -7.80 -4.20
CA PRO A 554 -3.43 -6.83 -5.09
C PRO A 554 -3.88 -5.58 -4.34
N SER A 555 -4.10 -4.47 -5.05
CA SER A 555 -4.70 -3.24 -4.53
C SER A 555 -5.98 -2.87 -5.28
N LEU A 556 -6.86 -2.11 -4.62
CA LEU A 556 -8.04 -1.52 -5.27
C LEU A 556 -7.65 -0.48 -6.33
N ASP A 557 -6.44 0.06 -6.24
CA ASP A 557 -5.89 1.03 -7.19
C ASP A 557 -5.11 0.36 -8.35
N ASP A 558 -5.10 -0.98 -8.45
CA ASP A 558 -4.48 -1.69 -9.59
C ASP A 558 -5.39 -1.64 -10.83
N ALA A 559 -4.92 -1.00 -11.91
CA ALA A 559 -5.74 -0.70 -13.09
C ALA A 559 -6.21 -1.93 -13.90
N PHE A 560 -5.60 -3.10 -13.70
CA PHE A 560 -5.86 -4.33 -14.45
C PHE A 560 -6.72 -5.36 -13.68
N VAL A 561 -7.17 -5.04 -12.47
CA VAL A 561 -8.07 -5.91 -11.68
C VAL A 561 -9.33 -5.16 -11.27
N ASP A 562 -10.37 -5.91 -10.92
CA ASP A 562 -11.58 -5.32 -10.37
C ASP A 562 -11.27 -4.60 -9.05
N ALA A 563 -11.62 -3.30 -8.99
CA ALA A 563 -11.49 -2.45 -7.82
C ALA A 563 -12.58 -2.72 -6.77
N VAL A 564 -12.80 -4.00 -6.41
CA VAL A 564 -13.81 -4.42 -5.42
C VAL A 564 -13.17 -5.26 -4.32
N TYR A 565 -13.37 -4.84 -3.08
CA TYR A 565 -12.89 -5.52 -1.88
C TYR A 565 -13.92 -6.56 -1.38
N PRO A 566 -13.51 -7.77 -0.98
CA PRO A 566 -12.14 -8.29 -1.01
C PRO A 566 -11.74 -8.64 -2.46
N GLN A 567 -10.45 -8.55 -2.76
CA GLN A 567 -9.92 -8.93 -4.07
C GLN A 567 -9.35 -10.36 -4.03
N PRO A 568 -9.65 -11.19 -5.04
CA PRO A 568 -9.00 -12.49 -5.18
C PRO A 568 -7.49 -12.32 -5.47
N PRO A 569 -6.68 -13.38 -5.31
CA PRO A 569 -5.32 -13.38 -5.85
C PRO A 569 -5.30 -13.07 -7.35
N PHE A 570 -4.19 -12.52 -7.85
CA PHE A 570 -3.98 -12.38 -9.30
C PHE A 570 -4.15 -13.73 -10.01
N SER A 571 -4.89 -13.74 -11.12
CA SER A 571 -5.16 -14.94 -11.90
C SER A 571 -3.96 -15.33 -12.76
N ASP A 572 -3.43 -16.54 -12.53
CA ASP A 572 -2.38 -17.14 -13.38
C ASP A 572 -3.05 -17.86 -14.56
N GLY A 573 -3.38 -17.10 -15.61
CA GLY A 573 -4.41 -17.47 -16.58
C GLY A 573 -3.98 -18.28 -17.81
N VAL A 574 -3.15 -19.35 -17.74
CA VAL A 574 -2.97 -20.30 -18.89
C VAL A 574 -2.56 -21.72 -18.44
N ASN A 575 -3.03 -22.76 -19.16
CA ASN A 575 -2.64 -24.17 -19.01
C ASN A 575 -1.11 -24.40 -19.08
N ASP A 576 -0.62 -25.33 -18.26
CA ASP A 576 0.81 -25.63 -18.03
C ASP A 576 1.58 -26.22 -19.23
N ASP A 577 0.91 -26.43 -20.38
CA ASP A 577 1.44 -27.27 -21.48
C ASP A 577 2.33 -26.55 -22.51
N ASP A 578 2.42 -25.21 -22.50
CA ASP A 578 3.29 -24.47 -23.43
C ASP A 578 4.46 -23.79 -22.68
N VAL A 579 5.70 -24.25 -22.97
CA VAL A 579 6.94 -23.59 -22.54
C VAL A 579 7.16 -22.32 -23.36
N VAL A 580 6.43 -21.26 -23.00
CA VAL A 580 6.66 -19.90 -23.50
C VAL A 580 7.38 -19.12 -22.39
N LYS A 581 8.36 -18.27 -22.75
CA LYS A 581 9.02 -17.36 -21.79
C LYS A 581 8.12 -16.15 -21.52
N VAL A 582 8.39 -15.36 -20.48
CA VAL A 582 7.78 -14.02 -20.32
C VAL A 582 7.91 -13.30 -21.67
N PRO A 583 6.82 -12.78 -22.27
CA PRO A 583 6.91 -12.11 -23.57
C PRO A 583 7.95 -10.98 -23.55
N LYS A 584 9.00 -11.06 -24.38
CA LYS A 584 10.06 -10.04 -24.49
C LYS A 584 9.91 -9.27 -25.81
N GLY A 585 9.97 -7.94 -25.76
CA GLY A 585 9.98 -7.08 -26.96
C GLY A 585 8.71 -7.14 -27.80
N SER A 586 8.84 -7.06 -29.13
CA SER A 586 7.73 -7.06 -30.11
C SER A 586 6.95 -8.38 -30.20
N ASP A 587 7.45 -9.46 -29.59
CA ASP A 587 6.75 -10.76 -29.53
C ASP A 587 5.58 -10.74 -28.53
N ALA A 588 5.39 -9.61 -27.85
CA ALA A 588 4.38 -9.40 -26.83
C ALA A 588 3.07 -8.79 -27.34
N GLU A 589 2.60 -9.21 -28.51
CA GLU A 589 1.15 -9.32 -28.73
C GLU A 589 0.58 -10.46 -27.86
N GLY A 590 0.88 -10.40 -26.55
CA GLY A 590 0.43 -11.34 -25.54
C GLY A 590 -1.09 -11.35 -25.54
N LYS A 591 -1.66 -12.54 -25.32
CA LYS A 591 -3.10 -12.69 -25.16
C LYS A 591 -3.57 -11.68 -24.10
N PHE A 592 -4.52 -10.82 -24.47
CA PHE A 592 -5.13 -9.84 -23.57
C PHE A 592 -5.48 -10.51 -22.22
N GLY A 593 -5.04 -9.94 -21.10
CA GLY A 593 -5.30 -10.48 -19.75
C GLY A 593 -4.15 -11.26 -19.09
N ASP A 594 -3.00 -11.43 -19.76
CA ASP A 594 -1.86 -12.17 -19.21
C ASP A 594 -0.87 -11.29 -18.43
N LEU A 595 -0.68 -11.55 -17.14
CA LEU A 595 0.27 -10.84 -16.27
C LEU A 595 1.71 -11.39 -16.36
N GLY A 596 1.92 -12.51 -17.04
CA GLY A 596 3.23 -13.13 -17.25
C GLY A 596 3.84 -13.81 -16.01
N LEU A 597 3.09 -13.92 -14.91
CA LEU A 597 3.56 -14.50 -13.65
C LEU A 597 3.82 -16.01 -13.74
N GLN A 598 3.07 -16.73 -14.57
CA GLN A 598 3.28 -18.17 -14.87
C GLN A 598 4.64 -18.46 -15.47
N TYR A 599 5.29 -17.47 -16.07
CA TYR A 599 6.55 -17.64 -16.78
C TYR A 599 7.76 -17.38 -15.88
N VAL A 600 7.55 -16.76 -14.72
CA VAL A 600 8.62 -16.48 -13.77
C VAL A 600 9.15 -17.81 -13.20
N GLU A 601 10.47 -17.95 -13.19
CA GLU A 601 11.29 -19.11 -12.80
C GLU A 601 11.34 -20.28 -13.77
N LYS A 602 10.54 -20.29 -14.85
CA LYS A 602 10.53 -21.41 -15.80
C LYS A 602 11.86 -21.58 -16.53
N SER A 603 12.60 -20.49 -16.81
CA SER A 603 13.92 -20.58 -17.47
C SER A 603 15.03 -21.13 -16.56
N ALA A 604 14.91 -20.90 -15.24
CA ALA A 604 15.89 -21.31 -14.24
C ALA A 604 15.72 -22.76 -13.76
N ASN A 605 14.52 -23.32 -13.87
CA ASN A 605 14.17 -24.63 -13.31
C ASN A 605 14.20 -25.76 -14.37
N LYS A 606 15.38 -26.01 -14.97
CA LYS A 606 15.56 -27.07 -16.00
C LYS A 606 15.43 -28.49 -15.45
N ASP A 607 15.60 -28.69 -14.14
CA ASP A 607 15.43 -29.96 -13.47
C ASP A 607 14.11 -29.97 -12.69
N ASN A 608 13.06 -30.53 -13.30
CA ASN A 608 11.68 -30.73 -12.82
C ASN A 608 11.51 -31.47 -11.47
N SER A 609 12.55 -31.61 -10.65
CA SER A 609 12.55 -32.49 -9.47
C SER A 609 11.91 -31.89 -8.22
N LEU A 610 11.75 -30.57 -8.12
CA LEU A 610 11.07 -29.89 -7.01
C LEU A 610 10.31 -28.64 -7.50
N ASN A 611 9.05 -28.81 -7.90
CA ASN A 611 8.09 -27.72 -8.20
C ASN A 611 7.84 -26.83 -6.97
N ARG A 612 8.75 -25.92 -6.64
CA ARG A 612 8.54 -24.88 -5.62
C ARG A 612 8.66 -23.52 -6.27
N ARG A 613 7.53 -22.98 -6.75
CA ARG A 613 7.42 -21.57 -7.17
C ARG A 613 7.81 -20.68 -6.00
N ARG A 614 8.67 -19.69 -6.24
CA ARG A 614 9.03 -18.67 -5.22
C ARG A 614 8.22 -17.39 -5.40
N VAL A 615 7.30 -17.31 -6.36
CA VAL A 615 6.33 -16.21 -6.50
C VAL A 615 4.94 -16.71 -6.14
N HIS A 616 4.32 -16.07 -5.15
CA HIS A 616 3.02 -16.43 -4.58
C HIS A 616 2.05 -15.27 -4.71
N CYS A 617 0.89 -15.48 -5.34
CA CYS A 617 -0.18 -14.49 -5.37
C CYS A 617 -1.21 -14.80 -4.28
N VAL A 618 -1.61 -13.81 -3.50
CA VAL A 618 -2.59 -13.94 -2.41
C VAL A 618 -3.70 -12.90 -2.54
N SER A 619 -4.81 -13.09 -1.82
CA SER A 619 -5.93 -12.15 -1.81
C SER A 619 -5.60 -10.83 -1.11
N ASN A 620 -6.43 -9.81 -1.32
CA ASN A 620 -6.46 -8.62 -0.48
C ASN A 620 -7.82 -8.56 0.26
N PRO A 621 -7.83 -8.72 1.59
CA PRO A 621 -6.70 -8.95 2.48
C PRO A 621 -6.26 -10.43 2.48
N SER A 622 -5.18 -10.75 3.20
CA SER A 622 -4.75 -12.13 3.44
C SER A 622 -4.16 -12.30 4.85
N THR A 623 -4.28 -13.52 5.39
CA THR A 623 -3.56 -13.93 6.61
C THR A 623 -2.61 -15.06 6.24
N LEU A 624 -1.32 -14.83 6.42
CA LEU A 624 -0.24 -15.71 6.02
C LEU A 624 0.36 -16.39 7.26
N GLN A 625 0.73 -17.66 7.13
CA GLN A 625 1.61 -18.33 8.07
C GLN A 625 2.97 -18.48 7.40
N ILE A 626 3.96 -17.75 7.91
CA ILE A 626 5.36 -17.79 7.45
C ILE A 626 6.19 -18.43 8.56
N ASN A 627 6.61 -19.67 8.35
CA ASN A 627 7.17 -20.52 9.41
C ASN A 627 6.25 -20.54 10.66
N ASP A 628 6.73 -20.07 11.81
CA ASP A 628 6.00 -20.01 13.08
C ASP A 628 5.38 -18.63 13.37
N VAL A 629 5.30 -17.75 12.37
CA VAL A 629 4.79 -16.37 12.50
C VAL A 629 3.50 -16.21 11.69
N THR A 630 2.43 -15.75 12.33
CA THR A 630 1.18 -15.38 11.65
C THR A 630 1.20 -13.90 11.26
N ILE A 631 1.07 -13.62 9.96
CA ILE A 631 1.13 -12.26 9.39
C ILE A 631 -0.20 -11.90 8.73
N GLY A 632 -0.87 -10.88 9.22
CA GLY A 632 -2.00 -10.26 8.53
C GLY A 632 -1.52 -9.19 7.55
N VAL A 633 -2.08 -9.14 6.34
CA VAL A 633 -1.74 -8.12 5.34
C VAL A 633 -2.99 -7.63 4.61
N THR A 634 -3.07 -6.32 4.41
CA THR A 634 -4.03 -5.69 3.49
C THR A 634 -3.37 -4.48 2.83
N SER A 635 -3.57 -4.31 1.53
CA SER A 635 -3.03 -3.18 0.77
C SER A 635 -3.96 -1.96 0.78
N THR A 636 -5.22 -2.14 1.17
CA THR A 636 -6.19 -1.05 1.25
C THR A 636 -5.83 -0.10 2.39
N ASP A 637 -5.80 1.21 2.12
CA ASP A 637 -5.38 2.26 3.08
C ASP A 637 -6.43 2.54 4.18
N ILE A 638 -6.79 1.50 4.93
CA ILE A 638 -7.76 1.55 6.03
C ILE A 638 -7.30 2.48 7.16
N LEU A 639 -5.98 2.64 7.36
CA LEU A 639 -5.45 3.58 8.34
C LEU A 639 -5.82 5.02 7.96
N PHE A 640 -5.63 5.42 6.70
CA PHE A 640 -6.05 6.73 6.23
C PHE A 640 -7.57 6.89 6.32
N HIS A 641 -8.34 5.89 5.87
CA HIS A 641 -9.79 5.92 5.91
C HIS A 641 -10.33 6.18 7.32
N ILE A 642 -9.92 5.39 8.32
CA ILE A 642 -10.36 5.59 9.71
C ILE A 642 -9.83 6.91 10.27
N SER A 643 -8.58 7.29 9.97
CA SER A 643 -8.01 8.56 10.45
C SER A 643 -8.80 9.79 10.01
N SER A 644 -9.49 9.68 8.87
CA SER A 644 -10.33 10.75 8.32
C SER A 644 -11.71 10.81 8.95
N GLU A 645 -12.19 9.74 9.60
CA GLU A 645 -13.56 9.66 10.15
C GLU A 645 -13.63 9.52 11.68
N GLU A 646 -12.51 9.27 12.35
CA GLU A 646 -12.51 9.04 13.80
C GLU A 646 -12.78 10.30 14.65
N CYS A 647 -13.31 10.06 15.83
CA CYS A 647 -13.43 10.98 16.96
C CYS A 647 -12.70 10.38 18.16
N ASN A 648 -11.61 11.01 18.59
CA ASN A 648 -10.80 10.51 19.70
C ASN A 648 -10.70 11.52 20.86
N ALA A 649 -10.35 11.01 22.04
CA ALA A 649 -10.00 11.81 23.20
C ALA A 649 -9.01 11.08 24.09
N ASN A 650 -8.19 11.85 24.80
CA ASN A 650 -7.31 11.35 25.86
C ASN A 650 -6.28 10.28 25.42
N LEU A 651 -6.08 10.08 24.11
CA LEU A 651 -5.04 9.20 23.60
C LEU A 651 -3.65 9.75 24.00
N PRO A 652 -2.71 8.87 24.39
CA PRO A 652 -1.34 9.28 24.61
C PRO A 652 -0.74 9.97 23.36
N PRO A 653 0.13 10.98 23.52
CA PRO A 653 0.74 11.65 22.37
C PRO A 653 1.45 10.68 21.44
N GLY A 654 1.19 10.82 20.13
CA GLY A 654 1.84 10.02 19.09
C GLY A 654 1.40 8.55 19.01
N THR A 655 0.37 8.10 19.75
CA THR A 655 -0.15 6.72 19.64
C THR A 655 -1.35 6.57 18.72
N ARG A 656 -1.91 7.69 18.22
CA ARG A 656 -3.11 7.74 17.39
C ARG A 656 -3.16 6.66 16.29
N LEU A 657 -2.14 6.60 15.42
CA LEU A 657 -2.12 5.64 14.30
C LEU A 657 -2.03 4.18 14.76
N ALA A 658 -1.27 3.91 15.84
CA ALA A 658 -1.22 2.58 16.43
C ALA A 658 -2.57 2.19 17.04
N HIS A 659 -3.31 3.15 17.61
CA HIS A 659 -4.66 2.92 18.12
C HIS A 659 -5.68 2.63 17.00
N ILE A 660 -5.57 3.32 15.86
CA ILE A 660 -6.35 2.99 14.65
C ILE A 660 -6.08 1.55 14.21
N ALA A 661 -4.81 1.16 14.12
CA ALA A 661 -4.44 -0.19 13.72
C ALA A 661 -4.89 -1.24 14.75
N GLN A 662 -4.85 -0.90 16.04
CA GLN A 662 -5.39 -1.73 17.12
C GLN A 662 -6.88 -2.03 16.91
N HIS A 663 -7.66 -1.06 16.42
CA HIS A 663 -9.07 -1.29 16.12
C HIS A 663 -9.27 -2.39 15.08
N LEU A 664 -8.38 -2.56 14.10
CA LEU A 664 -8.51 -3.64 13.11
C LEU A 664 -8.52 -5.02 13.79
N VAL A 665 -7.61 -5.21 14.74
CA VAL A 665 -7.50 -6.44 15.53
C VAL A 665 -8.69 -6.58 16.49
N GLN A 666 -9.06 -5.53 17.22
CA GLN A 666 -10.20 -5.55 18.15
C GLN A 666 -11.56 -5.73 17.44
N GLN A 667 -11.66 -5.32 16.19
CA GLN A 667 -12.85 -5.48 15.35
C GLN A 667 -12.79 -6.75 14.49
N ARG A 668 -11.75 -7.59 14.68
CA ARG A 668 -11.53 -8.83 13.94
C ARG A 668 -11.66 -8.66 12.43
N SER A 669 -11.18 -7.55 11.88
CA SER A 669 -11.45 -7.16 10.49
C SER A 669 -10.38 -6.27 9.90
N TYR A 670 -10.00 -6.58 8.66
CA TYR A 670 -9.09 -5.74 7.88
C TYR A 670 -9.75 -4.43 7.40
N TYR A 671 -11.08 -4.35 7.37
CA TYR A 671 -11.83 -3.14 7.01
C TYR A 671 -13.11 -2.99 7.87
N PRO A 672 -13.03 -2.43 9.08
CA PRO A 672 -14.19 -2.27 9.97
C PRO A 672 -14.98 -0.97 9.75
N LEU A 673 -14.45 0.00 9.00
CA LEU A 673 -15.11 1.29 8.75
C LEU A 673 -16.41 1.09 7.95
N PHE A 674 -17.52 1.60 8.47
CA PHE A 674 -18.80 1.55 7.77
C PHE A 674 -19.64 2.82 8.02
N PRO A 675 -20.16 3.48 6.97
CA PRO A 675 -19.97 3.20 5.55
C PRO A 675 -18.50 3.27 5.09
N PRO A 676 -18.09 2.57 4.02
CA PRO A 676 -16.73 2.63 3.53
C PRO A 676 -16.35 4.06 3.09
N ALA A 677 -15.06 4.36 3.11
CA ALA A 677 -14.54 5.63 2.61
C ALA A 677 -14.89 5.83 1.12
N LYS A 678 -15.01 7.09 0.70
CA LYS A 678 -15.25 7.43 -0.72
C LYS A 678 -14.14 6.84 -1.59
N GLY A 679 -14.53 6.11 -2.64
CA GLY A 679 -13.61 5.40 -3.53
C GLY A 679 -13.33 3.94 -3.15
N ALA A 680 -13.64 3.52 -1.91
CA ALA A 680 -13.51 2.12 -1.52
C ALA A 680 -14.81 1.34 -1.83
N SER A 681 -14.77 0.46 -2.83
CA SER A 681 -15.90 -0.39 -3.19
C SER A 681 -15.83 -1.72 -2.45
N LEU A 682 -16.73 -1.95 -1.50
CA LEU A 682 -16.78 -3.18 -0.70
C LEU A 682 -18.00 -4.03 -1.06
N ASP A 683 -17.79 -5.31 -1.37
CA ASP A 683 -18.86 -6.30 -1.47
C ASP A 683 -19.18 -6.89 -0.09
N LEU A 684 -20.07 -6.21 0.64
CA LEU A 684 -20.49 -6.64 1.98
C LEU A 684 -21.04 -8.07 2.05
N SER A 685 -21.52 -8.64 0.93
CA SER A 685 -21.99 -10.03 0.91
C SER A 685 -20.86 -11.04 1.18
N LYS A 686 -19.61 -10.60 1.06
CA LYS A 686 -18.40 -11.36 1.35
C LYS A 686 -17.62 -10.85 2.55
N SER A 687 -18.27 -10.10 3.45
CA SER A 687 -17.60 -9.49 4.59
C SER A 687 -16.77 -10.46 5.45
N LYS A 688 -17.16 -11.74 5.51
CA LYS A 688 -16.41 -12.81 6.18
C LYS A 688 -15.02 -13.09 5.60
N GLU A 689 -14.75 -12.73 4.34
CA GLU A 689 -13.46 -12.93 3.68
C GLU A 689 -12.40 -11.90 4.13
N TRP A 690 -12.82 -10.78 4.72
CA TRP A 690 -11.91 -9.79 5.30
C TRP A 690 -11.95 -9.77 6.84
N GLU A 691 -12.50 -10.82 7.46
CA GLU A 691 -12.44 -11.04 8.90
C GLU A 691 -11.15 -11.78 9.29
N MET A 692 -10.64 -11.44 10.47
CA MET A 692 -9.46 -12.08 11.05
C MET A 692 -9.90 -13.32 11.83
N ALA A 693 -9.60 -14.51 11.30
CA ALA A 693 -9.87 -15.77 11.99
C ALA A 693 -9.02 -15.93 13.26
N VAL A 694 -7.80 -15.42 13.22
CA VAL A 694 -6.81 -15.51 14.30
C VAL A 694 -6.15 -14.15 14.52
N LYS A 695 -5.61 -13.93 15.71
CA LYS A 695 -4.81 -12.75 16.03
C LYS A 695 -3.48 -12.80 15.28
N PRO A 696 -3.16 -11.80 14.44
CA PRO A 696 -1.85 -11.78 13.78
C PRO A 696 -0.75 -11.46 14.80
N ASP A 697 0.40 -12.11 14.66
CA ASP A 697 1.63 -11.71 15.35
C ASP A 697 2.16 -10.41 14.77
N ILE A 698 2.11 -10.28 13.44
CA ILE A 698 2.51 -9.08 12.70
C ILE A 698 1.38 -8.65 11.78
N LEU A 699 1.01 -7.37 11.81
CA LEU A 699 -0.02 -6.81 10.94
C LEU A 699 0.60 -5.75 10.02
N ILE A 700 0.69 -6.05 8.72
CA ILE A 700 1.19 -5.14 7.71
C ILE A 700 0.02 -4.38 7.09
N VAL A 701 0.04 -3.05 7.28
CA VAL A 701 -1.02 -2.12 6.87
C VAL A 701 -0.38 -0.89 6.22
N PRO A 702 0.02 -0.98 4.93
CA PRO A 702 0.54 0.16 4.19
C PRO A 702 -0.44 1.32 4.16
N SER A 703 0.11 2.53 4.22
CA SER A 703 -0.66 3.77 4.19
C SER A 703 0.22 4.92 3.72
N LYS A 704 -0.38 5.90 3.05
CA LYS A 704 0.28 7.18 2.74
C LYS A 704 0.61 8.02 3.97
N LEU A 705 0.00 7.70 5.11
CA LEU A 705 0.34 8.27 6.41
C LEU A 705 1.79 7.97 6.80
N THR A 706 2.29 8.66 7.83
CA THR A 706 3.65 8.44 8.34
C THR A 706 3.87 6.97 8.67
N SER A 707 4.95 6.41 8.14
CA SER A 707 5.35 5.02 8.38
C SER A 707 5.71 4.82 9.85
N PHE A 708 5.37 3.65 10.40
CA PHE A 708 5.62 3.31 11.79
C PHE A 708 5.62 1.79 12.01
N ALA A 709 6.30 1.36 13.08
CA ALA A 709 6.18 0.02 13.61
C ALA A 709 5.94 0.11 15.12
N ARG A 710 4.87 -0.51 15.63
CA ARG A 710 4.52 -0.48 17.05
C ARG A 710 3.80 -1.74 17.51
N GLN A 711 4.05 -2.13 18.74
CA GLN A 711 3.28 -3.14 19.47
C GLN A 711 1.91 -2.58 19.85
N VAL A 712 0.88 -3.40 19.70
CA VAL A 712 -0.50 -3.15 20.15
C VAL A 712 -1.05 -4.42 20.81
N LEU A 713 -1.98 -4.26 21.75
CA LEU A 713 -2.67 -5.38 22.42
C LEU A 713 -1.69 -6.44 22.97
N ASP A 714 -0.58 -5.96 23.55
CA ASP A 714 0.52 -6.69 24.18
C ASP A 714 1.29 -7.71 23.32
N THR A 715 0.78 -8.15 22.16
CA THR A 715 1.44 -9.23 21.39
C THR A 715 1.51 -8.98 19.89
N THR A 716 0.71 -8.09 19.31
CA THR A 716 0.71 -7.86 17.86
C THR A 716 1.64 -6.69 17.52
N VAL A 717 2.54 -6.86 16.56
CA VAL A 717 3.36 -5.78 16.01
C VAL A 717 2.75 -5.29 14.70
N VAL A 718 2.26 -4.06 14.69
CA VAL A 718 1.72 -3.40 13.50
C VAL A 718 2.85 -2.70 12.76
N VAL A 719 2.90 -2.86 11.43
CA VAL A 719 3.88 -2.23 10.55
C VAL A 719 3.14 -1.51 9.41
N ASN A 720 3.26 -0.18 9.38
CA ASN A 720 3.02 0.61 8.17
C ASN A 720 4.37 0.87 7.49
N PRO A 721 4.72 0.17 6.39
CA PRO A 721 5.96 0.40 5.66
C PRO A 721 6.01 1.76 4.96
N GLY A 722 4.87 2.45 4.79
CA GLY A 722 4.71 3.59 3.90
C GLY A 722 4.58 3.16 2.43
N GLU A 723 4.44 4.15 1.54
CA GLU A 723 4.50 3.96 0.09
C GLU A 723 5.95 4.01 -0.38
N LEU A 724 6.30 3.17 -1.36
CA LEU A 724 7.65 3.09 -1.93
C LEU A 724 8.03 4.37 -2.67
N THR A 725 7.05 5.08 -3.22
CA THR A 725 7.23 6.38 -3.88
C THR A 725 6.22 7.37 -3.37
N LYS A 726 6.60 8.65 -3.40
CA LYS A 726 5.71 9.78 -3.09
C LYS A 726 5.86 10.81 -4.18
N ASN A 727 4.92 10.82 -5.12
CA ASN A 727 4.98 11.63 -6.33
C ASN A 727 6.27 11.38 -7.14
N VAL A 728 7.21 12.32 -7.12
CA VAL A 728 8.49 12.26 -7.84
C VAL A 728 9.68 11.91 -6.93
N THR A 729 9.40 11.48 -5.69
CA THR A 729 10.42 11.24 -4.65
C THR A 729 10.40 9.81 -4.13
N GLY A 730 11.52 9.37 -3.57
CA GLY A 730 11.63 8.08 -2.90
C GLY A 730 10.86 8.06 -1.59
N GLY A 731 10.13 6.98 -1.37
CA GLY A 731 9.37 6.70 -0.16
C GLY A 731 10.12 5.79 0.80
N THR A 732 9.42 4.80 1.36
CA THR A 732 9.98 3.88 2.37
C THR A 732 9.53 2.43 2.17
N TYR A 733 10.28 1.51 2.76
CA TYR A 733 9.94 0.10 2.92
C TYR A 733 10.30 -0.36 4.33
N ALA A 734 9.80 -1.52 4.77
CA ALA A 734 10.15 -2.09 6.07
C ALA A 734 10.95 -3.39 5.93
N VAL A 735 11.92 -3.59 6.83
CA VAL A 735 12.62 -4.86 7.04
C VAL A 735 12.23 -5.38 8.43
N ILE A 736 11.72 -6.59 8.48
CA ILE A 736 11.18 -7.25 9.67
C ILE A 736 12.04 -8.50 9.93
N ASP A 737 12.85 -8.46 10.97
CA ASP A 737 13.73 -9.57 11.36
C ASP A 737 13.15 -10.25 12.61
N VAL A 738 12.70 -11.50 12.45
CA VAL A 738 12.13 -12.31 13.53
C VAL A 738 13.16 -13.36 13.98
N HIS A 739 13.72 -13.17 15.16
CA HIS A 739 14.67 -14.08 15.78
C HIS A 739 14.00 -15.40 16.18
N PRO A 740 14.72 -16.53 16.13
CA PRO A 740 14.19 -17.83 16.55
C PRO A 740 13.97 -17.89 18.06
N ARG A 741 13.11 -18.81 18.50
CA ARG A 741 12.88 -19.07 19.92
C ARG A 741 14.12 -19.69 20.57
N LYS A 742 14.45 -19.26 21.79
CA LYS A 742 15.51 -19.88 22.61
C LYS A 742 15.04 -21.25 23.13
N ARG A 743 15.90 -22.27 23.12
CA ARG A 743 15.56 -23.65 23.56
C ARG A 743 15.63 -23.87 25.07
N ASP A 744 16.49 -23.14 25.77
CA ASP A 744 16.85 -23.47 27.15
C ASP A 744 16.12 -22.55 28.12
N ASP A 745 14.99 -23.05 28.65
CA ASP A 745 14.44 -22.89 30.00
C ASP A 745 12.95 -23.26 29.94
N GLU A 746 12.39 -23.83 31.00
CA GLU A 746 10.95 -24.12 31.14
C GLU A 746 10.05 -22.86 30.96
N ILE A 747 10.67 -21.68 30.90
CA ILE A 747 10.11 -20.35 30.61
C ILE A 747 9.91 -20.10 29.09
N ALA A 748 10.57 -20.87 28.20
CA ALA A 748 10.56 -20.68 26.75
C ALA A 748 9.18 -20.84 26.07
N ASN A 749 8.18 -21.39 26.79
CA ASN A 749 6.79 -21.39 26.35
C ASN A 749 6.12 -19.99 26.37
N GLN A 750 6.80 -18.93 26.86
CA GLN A 750 6.22 -17.60 27.02
C GLN A 750 6.75 -16.51 26.06
N GLN A 751 7.83 -16.74 25.30
CA GLN A 751 8.36 -15.69 24.40
C GLN A 751 7.54 -15.59 23.11
N GLY A 752 6.74 -14.52 22.98
CA GLY A 752 5.96 -14.24 21.78
C GLY A 752 6.78 -13.61 20.66
N VAL A 753 6.19 -13.45 19.46
CA VAL A 753 6.85 -12.80 18.31
C VAL A 753 7.26 -11.37 18.64
N GLN A 754 6.44 -10.63 19.39
CA GLN A 754 6.72 -9.26 19.81
C GLN A 754 8.05 -9.11 20.58
N ASP A 755 8.51 -10.18 21.22
CA ASP A 755 9.72 -10.19 22.06
C ASP A 755 10.99 -10.59 21.30
N ARG A 756 10.84 -10.97 20.03
CA ARG A 756 11.93 -11.48 19.19
C ARG A 756 11.90 -10.87 17.79
N VAL A 757 11.16 -9.77 17.60
CA VAL A 757 11.08 -9.07 16.32
C VAL A 757 11.72 -7.69 16.39
N ARG A 758 12.52 -7.37 15.36
CA ARG A 758 12.99 -6.02 15.06
C ARG A 758 12.39 -5.58 13.75
N VAL A 759 11.95 -4.32 13.67
CA VAL A 759 11.47 -3.72 12.43
C VAL A 759 12.22 -2.42 12.16
N ASP A 760 12.91 -2.35 11.02
CA ASP A 760 13.56 -1.14 10.53
C ASP A 760 12.82 -0.63 9.29
N ILE A 761 12.32 0.61 9.35
CA ILE A 761 11.72 1.30 8.20
C ILE A 761 12.80 2.14 7.55
N LYS A 762 13.06 1.88 6.26
CA LYS A 762 14.17 2.44 5.51
C LYS A 762 13.68 3.20 4.29
N ARG A 763 14.43 4.20 3.85
CA ARG A 763 14.21 4.88 2.58
C ARG A 763 14.69 4.03 1.42
N ILE A 764 13.96 4.04 0.30
CA ILE A 764 14.42 3.42 -0.95
C ILE A 764 15.30 4.37 -1.75
#